data_AF-A0ABD3RGN7-F1
#
_entry.id   AF-A0ABD3RGN7-F1
#
_cell.length_a   1.000
_cell.length_b   1.000
_cell.length_c   1.000
_cell.angle_alpha   90.00
_cell.angle_beta   90.00
_cell.angle_gamma   90.00
#
_symmetry.space_group_name_H-M   'P 1'
#
loop_
_entity.id
_entity.type
_entity.pdbx_description
1 polymer ?
#
loop_
_entity_poly.entity_id
_entity_poly.type
_entity_poly.pdbx_seq_one_letter_code
_entity_poly.pdbx_strand_id
1 'polypeptide(L)'
;MVGTNSATIIKLGASTSTSTDLIEAELSNVSARLSRLLNEQRRGKDVGTTPSNSRRSDSDDNYQPIETSADGTCDNKNSAAVALFRRAQELREKIELLDLNRGVATFVSDAIAKSGRERGDGCANNPTLLSNATETCTALGFLLLRHNQQYSDVFYGKSEGRHPYYTALVNWYDSLHECTREFAMNVFRKQLSQHAPEYPSNHRSSSIISEALSSSSSSPASFYYELNLASECLVELQVIYDVLNIERQKQERPSSFRLDIIDELCQPLAERLRFHFLDEQSGGIMSCAAASVPQSERVDCCISKLDRLPEWLFRYLREVVENHGVHSLVILEVQQLVNLVIDSIMVRALEGFAGRDDDAFGTERYEVQGEHNTTTASGDGSLKTDEVLQHLKCHKYNHVSTYFLREVARMARHAIRAKSFFRHPDVVGSECCDRTIVLRGIEQLFAFDSFIDERCKYDECDEYSAVYSPPRMVDTFLLTDESLFQWWLEEERDGMSSLLCECASSTLLSQYEESCVGGEGGAHVPAAGNNPDGCAYRQQRLYPQVSELFVSLLHAARCKIHIIAHEQYKQIYMANIIAPLCSEYLDFIHAEASWLRKRLLARSPSASSTAVSNVRVPRSVNLPSDALLTWITLEWASLITGTNLAAQALLLHQSISNGDHHHHHDLLERVGESMKNLCTSMVEEFTSAFVETILMERAKFASYVMRSPFLLSHHPLDLDSPGRRLKRDKDMSSRHVNFDLSPDLNDSIHAMLVVVKACNQLTLKLKTIIPSYQLSRNEPSNALYYGCRSIHDALKVAIGQKFLDIAIDPQGMIPEVRIGGAMQFQHDVMAFDCLFRDGGDGGDGGDGGDGGAVENIVPESNIVEPGPMERAVSASRLMSLDSSQIRAIRGALRALALPSSAAGSSIGRGMGCGLADEVAVSDERLNIDDFYSDERLMDEAVSMFEAKNFGSLSLDEALSILNRRY
;
A
#
# COMPACT_ATOMS: atom_id res chain seq x y z
N MET A 1 -32.00 -8.93 -33.97
CA MET A 1 -33.36 -9.03 -33.40
C MET A 1 -33.98 -7.63 -33.32
N VAL A 2 -34.36 -7.07 -34.46
CA VAL A 2 -35.04 -5.77 -34.55
C VAL A 2 -36.26 -5.99 -35.43
N GLY A 3 -37.47 -5.89 -34.87
CA GLY A 3 -38.69 -6.24 -35.61
C GLY A 3 -40.02 -6.26 -34.84
N THR A 4 -40.01 -6.11 -33.50
CA THR A 4 -41.22 -6.27 -32.68
C THR A 4 -41.79 -4.97 -32.09
N ASN A 5 -41.02 -3.88 -32.00
CA ASN A 5 -41.42 -2.69 -31.22
C ASN A 5 -42.61 -1.90 -31.82
N SER A 6 -42.89 -2.05 -33.13
CA SER A 6 -43.99 -1.32 -33.78
C SER A 6 -45.39 -1.78 -33.32
N ALA A 7 -45.52 -2.96 -32.70
CA ALA A 7 -46.80 -3.47 -32.21
C ALA A 7 -47.15 -2.93 -30.81
N THR A 8 -46.15 -2.63 -29.98
CA THR A 8 -46.35 -2.19 -28.59
C THR A 8 -46.86 -0.74 -28.53
N ILE A 9 -46.30 0.15 -29.36
CA ILE A 9 -46.69 1.57 -29.44
C ILE A 9 -48.16 1.73 -29.88
N ILE A 10 -48.62 0.91 -30.84
CA ILE A 10 -50.03 0.92 -31.28
C ILE A 10 -50.97 0.44 -30.16
N LYS A 11 -50.53 -0.51 -29.32
CA LYS A 11 -51.29 -0.98 -28.16
C LYS A 11 -51.38 0.10 -27.06
N LEU A 12 -50.31 0.83 -26.82
CA LEU A 12 -50.26 1.95 -25.86
C LEU A 12 -51.20 3.09 -26.29
N GLY A 13 -51.12 3.55 -27.54
CA GLY A 13 -51.98 4.63 -28.05
C GLY A 13 -53.48 4.30 -28.05
N ALA A 14 -53.86 3.03 -28.18
CA ALA A 14 -55.26 2.60 -28.01
C ALA A 14 -55.69 2.60 -26.54
N SER A 15 -54.76 2.32 -25.61
CA SER A 15 -55.05 2.29 -24.16
C SER A 15 -55.13 3.68 -23.52
N THR A 16 -54.35 4.66 -24.00
CA THR A 16 -54.34 6.02 -23.43
C THR A 16 -55.65 6.76 -23.68
N SER A 17 -56.27 6.63 -24.86
CA SER A 17 -57.57 7.26 -25.14
C SER A 17 -58.69 6.70 -24.26
N THR A 18 -58.70 5.39 -23.99
CA THR A 18 -59.64 4.81 -23.01
C THR A 18 -59.31 5.22 -21.57
N SER A 19 -58.04 5.53 -21.28
CA SER A 19 -57.61 5.98 -19.96
C SER A 19 -58.04 7.42 -19.68
N THR A 20 -57.98 8.33 -20.66
CA THR A 20 -58.41 9.74 -20.47
C THR A 20 -59.90 9.82 -20.16
N ASP A 21 -60.74 9.07 -20.85
CA ASP A 21 -62.19 9.06 -20.63
C ASP A 21 -62.56 8.50 -19.24
N LEU A 22 -61.83 7.46 -18.80
CA LEU A 22 -61.95 6.90 -17.44
C LEU A 22 -61.49 7.90 -16.36
N ILE A 23 -60.40 8.63 -16.60
CA ILE A 23 -59.91 9.67 -15.69
C ILE A 23 -60.94 10.79 -15.57
N GLU A 24 -61.51 11.30 -16.67
CA GLU A 24 -62.54 12.35 -16.60
C GLU A 24 -63.81 11.89 -15.84
N ALA A 25 -64.24 10.64 -16.03
CA ALA A 25 -65.37 10.07 -15.29
C ALA A 25 -65.07 9.94 -13.78
N GLU A 26 -63.87 9.46 -13.41
CA GLU A 26 -63.43 9.35 -12.02
C GLU A 26 -63.29 10.73 -11.37
N LEU A 27 -62.72 11.72 -12.07
CA LEU A 27 -62.52 13.10 -11.62
C LEU A 27 -63.85 13.80 -11.35
N SER A 28 -64.81 13.67 -12.27
CA SER A 28 -66.18 14.15 -12.09
C SER A 28 -66.86 13.53 -10.85
N ASN A 29 -66.68 12.22 -10.64
CA ASN A 29 -67.23 11.50 -9.48
C ASN A 29 -66.58 11.92 -8.15
N VAL A 30 -65.26 12.06 -8.11
CA VAL A 30 -64.51 12.49 -6.91
C VAL A 30 -64.80 13.95 -6.58
N SER A 31 -64.87 14.84 -7.59
CA SER A 31 -65.32 16.23 -7.44
C SER A 31 -66.75 16.32 -6.88
N ALA A 32 -67.67 15.50 -7.39
CA ALA A 32 -69.03 15.43 -6.86
C ALA A 32 -69.07 14.90 -5.40
N ARG A 33 -68.18 13.98 -5.02
CA ARG A 33 -68.04 13.50 -3.63
C ARG A 33 -67.46 14.55 -2.69
N LEU A 34 -66.39 15.26 -3.09
CA LEU A 34 -65.83 16.36 -2.30
C LEU A 34 -66.87 17.47 -2.11
N SER A 35 -67.57 17.84 -3.18
CA SER A 35 -68.67 18.82 -3.14
C SER A 35 -69.79 18.40 -2.18
N ARG A 36 -70.08 17.10 -2.05
CA ARG A 36 -71.03 16.61 -1.04
C ARG A 36 -70.47 16.74 0.38
N LEU A 37 -69.24 16.30 0.66
CA LEU A 37 -68.65 16.42 2.00
C LEU A 37 -68.50 17.87 2.45
N LEU A 38 -68.11 18.79 1.56
CA LEU A 38 -68.05 20.22 1.87
C LEU A 38 -69.45 20.82 2.16
N ASN A 39 -70.48 20.36 1.45
CA ASN A 39 -71.86 20.75 1.72
C ASN A 39 -72.42 20.13 3.02
N GLU A 40 -72.00 18.92 3.37
CA GLU A 40 -72.31 18.28 4.67
C GLU A 40 -71.60 19.00 5.82
N GLN A 41 -70.33 19.38 5.66
CA GLN A 41 -69.59 20.20 6.63
C GLN A 41 -70.24 21.57 6.84
N ARG A 42 -70.70 22.23 5.76
CA ARG A 42 -71.47 23.48 5.84
C ARG A 42 -72.80 23.27 6.58
N ARG A 43 -73.57 22.24 6.22
CA ARG A 43 -74.84 21.90 6.88
C ARG A 43 -74.69 21.53 8.36
N GLY A 44 -73.61 20.83 8.73
CA GLY A 44 -73.31 20.48 10.11
C GLY A 44 -73.03 21.69 11.01
N LYS A 45 -72.72 22.85 10.42
CA LYS A 45 -72.49 24.11 11.15
C LYS A 45 -73.78 24.84 11.55
N ASP A 46 -74.91 24.51 10.91
CA ASP A 46 -76.20 25.22 11.07
C ASP A 46 -77.24 24.44 11.93
N VAL A 47 -76.92 23.23 12.41
CA VAL A 47 -77.87 22.38 13.15
C VAL A 47 -77.66 22.44 14.67
N GLY A 48 -78.31 23.43 15.29
CA GLY A 48 -79.15 23.16 16.46
C GLY A 48 -78.51 23.13 17.86
N THR A 49 -78.32 24.30 18.45
CA THR A 49 -78.68 24.50 19.86
C THR A 49 -80.21 24.59 19.99
N THR A 50 -80.89 23.58 20.56
CA THR A 50 -82.16 23.72 21.32
C THR A 50 -82.59 22.38 21.96
N PRO A 51 -83.45 22.36 23.01
CA PRO A 51 -83.46 21.26 23.98
C PRO A 51 -84.74 20.41 24.04
N SER A 52 -84.64 19.35 24.86
CA SER A 52 -85.64 18.87 25.84
C SER A 52 -86.41 17.56 25.60
N ASN A 53 -86.30 16.70 26.63
CA ASN A 53 -87.36 15.96 27.33
C ASN A 53 -88.09 14.73 26.73
N SER A 54 -87.97 13.62 27.50
CA SER A 54 -89.09 12.90 28.16
C SER A 54 -89.42 11.43 27.76
N ARG A 55 -88.91 10.52 28.62
CA ARG A 55 -89.60 9.36 29.27
C ARG A 55 -89.86 8.02 28.53
N ARG A 56 -89.34 6.96 29.21
CA ARG A 56 -89.93 5.63 29.52
C ARG A 56 -90.16 4.65 28.34
N SER A 57 -90.02 3.33 28.51
CA SER A 57 -89.71 2.49 29.70
C SER A 57 -89.32 1.06 29.26
N ASP A 58 -88.49 0.37 30.09
CA ASP A 58 -88.37 -1.08 30.38
C ASP A 58 -88.33 -2.07 29.16
N SER A 59 -87.48 -3.09 29.01
CA SER A 59 -86.90 -4.11 29.93
C SER A 59 -85.96 -5.03 29.10
N ASP A 60 -85.03 -5.88 29.60
CA ASP A 60 -84.33 -6.06 30.89
C ASP A 60 -83.05 -6.93 30.68
N ASP A 61 -82.14 -6.93 31.66
CA ASP A 61 -81.06 -7.89 32.03
C ASP A 61 -80.14 -8.64 31.02
N ASN A 62 -78.83 -8.37 31.12
CA ASN A 62 -77.86 -9.40 31.58
C ASN A 62 -76.58 -8.79 32.23
N TYR A 63 -75.84 -9.59 33.00
CA TYR A 63 -74.98 -9.16 34.13
C TYR A 63 -73.45 -9.06 33.86
N GLN A 64 -72.84 -7.94 34.30
CA GLN A 64 -71.47 -7.76 34.88
C GLN A 64 -70.17 -8.10 34.09
N PRO A 65 -68.98 -7.62 34.55
CA PRO A 65 -68.67 -6.64 35.61
C PRO A 65 -67.85 -5.40 35.12
N ILE A 66 -67.56 -4.48 36.05
CA ILE A 66 -66.92 -3.17 35.84
C ILE A 66 -65.43 -3.22 36.27
N GLU A 67 -64.54 -2.64 35.46
CA GLU A 67 -63.36 -1.93 35.97
C GLU A 67 -63.26 -0.52 35.34
N THR A 68 -62.59 0.39 36.05
CA THR A 68 -62.87 1.82 36.01
C THR A 68 -61.91 2.64 35.13
N SER A 69 -62.44 3.33 34.12
CA SER A 69 -61.77 4.48 33.48
C SER A 69 -62.45 5.79 33.90
N ALA A 70 -61.76 6.62 34.67
CA ALA A 70 -62.23 7.96 35.04
C ALA A 70 -61.75 9.01 34.04
N ASP A 71 -62.67 9.93 33.71
CA ASP A 71 -62.51 11.24 33.05
C ASP A 71 -61.80 11.35 31.69
N GLY A 72 -62.37 12.20 30.82
CA GLY A 72 -61.79 12.55 29.51
C GLY A 72 -62.75 12.60 28.32
N THR A 73 -64.07 12.47 28.49
CA THR A 73 -65.03 12.49 27.38
C THR A 73 -65.32 13.90 26.86
N CYS A 74 -64.32 14.54 26.23
CA CYS A 74 -64.42 15.89 25.66
C CYS A 74 -64.10 16.01 24.16
N ASP A 75 -63.66 14.96 23.46
CA ASP A 75 -63.14 15.08 22.07
C ASP A 75 -63.94 14.41 20.93
N ASN A 76 -65.01 13.66 21.22
CA ASN A 76 -65.73 12.92 20.15
C ASN A 76 -66.38 13.81 19.08
N LYS A 77 -66.62 15.11 19.34
CA LYS A 77 -67.08 16.07 18.30
C LYS A 77 -65.93 16.57 17.43
N ASN A 78 -64.73 16.75 17.99
CA ASN A 78 -63.53 17.04 17.22
C ASN A 78 -63.16 15.86 16.33
N SER A 79 -63.25 14.62 16.84
CA SER A 79 -62.98 13.40 16.07
C SER A 79 -63.77 13.33 14.75
N ALA A 80 -65.08 13.61 14.77
CA ALA A 80 -65.91 13.60 13.56
C ALA A 80 -65.56 14.74 12.58
N ALA A 81 -65.25 15.94 13.09
CA ALA A 81 -64.84 17.08 12.26
C ALA A 81 -63.45 16.87 11.64
N VAL A 82 -62.50 16.32 12.40
CA VAL A 82 -61.16 15.93 11.94
C VAL A 82 -61.24 14.78 10.94
N ALA A 83 -62.12 13.79 11.14
CA ALA A 83 -62.34 12.72 10.18
C ALA A 83 -62.96 13.23 8.87
N LEU A 84 -63.93 14.16 8.93
CA LEU A 84 -64.48 14.81 7.73
C LEU A 84 -63.47 15.71 7.03
N PHE A 85 -62.66 16.46 7.78
CA PHE A 85 -61.59 17.30 7.23
C PHE A 85 -60.52 16.44 6.54
N ARG A 86 -60.04 15.38 7.20
CA ARG A 86 -59.10 14.40 6.62
C ARG A 86 -59.68 13.77 5.35
N ARG A 87 -60.95 13.35 5.37
CA ARG A 87 -61.61 12.74 4.19
C ARG A 87 -61.88 13.74 3.05
N ALA A 88 -62.08 15.02 3.36
CA ALA A 88 -62.16 16.08 2.37
C ALA A 88 -60.78 16.43 1.79
N GLN A 89 -59.73 16.38 2.61
CA GLN A 89 -58.34 16.54 2.18
C GLN A 89 -57.90 15.37 1.28
N GLU A 90 -58.14 14.12 1.67
CA GLU A 90 -57.95 12.91 0.84
C GLU A 90 -58.64 13.04 -0.54
N LEU A 91 -59.89 13.53 -0.57
CA LEU A 91 -60.62 13.73 -1.83
C LEU A 91 -60.09 14.93 -2.64
N ARG A 92 -59.59 15.98 -2.00
CA ARG A 92 -58.95 17.12 -2.68
C ARG A 92 -57.63 16.70 -3.32
N GLU A 93 -56.79 16.00 -2.59
CA GLU A 93 -55.53 15.43 -3.08
C GLU A 93 -55.80 14.45 -4.23
N LYS A 94 -56.89 13.66 -4.16
CA LYS A 94 -57.33 12.82 -5.27
C LYS A 94 -57.82 13.62 -6.50
N ILE A 95 -58.35 14.83 -6.35
CA ILE A 95 -58.76 15.67 -7.50
C ILE A 95 -57.54 16.35 -8.13
N GLU A 96 -56.68 16.98 -7.33
CA GLU A 96 -55.44 17.60 -7.80
C GLU A 96 -54.59 16.57 -8.58
N LEU A 97 -54.60 15.30 -8.13
CA LEU A 97 -53.97 14.20 -8.83
C LEU A 97 -54.73 13.68 -10.07
N LEU A 98 -56.06 13.66 -10.08
CA LEU A 98 -56.81 13.28 -11.28
C LEU A 98 -56.69 14.33 -12.40
N ASP A 99 -56.60 15.62 -12.05
CA ASP A 99 -56.26 16.68 -13.00
C ASP A 99 -54.82 16.58 -13.49
N LEU A 100 -53.86 16.19 -12.62
CA LEU A 100 -52.48 15.86 -13.04
C LEU A 100 -52.47 14.68 -14.02
N ASN A 101 -53.11 13.56 -13.65
CA ASN A 101 -53.26 12.38 -14.53
C ASN A 101 -53.87 12.75 -15.88
N ARG A 102 -54.89 13.62 -15.89
CA ARG A 102 -55.53 14.12 -17.11
C ARG A 102 -54.55 14.93 -17.95
N GLY A 103 -53.89 15.93 -17.36
CA GLY A 103 -52.93 16.79 -18.03
C GLY A 103 -51.77 16.00 -18.66
N VAL A 104 -51.20 15.06 -17.90
CA VAL A 104 -50.11 14.20 -18.38
C VAL A 104 -50.59 13.18 -19.40
N ALA A 105 -51.76 12.55 -19.23
CA ALA A 105 -52.31 11.63 -20.24
C ALA A 105 -52.62 12.35 -21.56
N THR A 106 -53.09 13.60 -21.52
CA THR A 106 -53.20 14.44 -22.72
C THR A 106 -51.84 14.79 -23.31
N PHE A 107 -50.85 15.19 -22.49
CA PHE A 107 -49.50 15.52 -22.93
C PHE A 107 -48.78 14.33 -23.61
N VAL A 108 -48.80 13.15 -22.98
CA VAL A 108 -48.23 11.90 -23.52
C VAL A 108 -48.96 11.48 -24.79
N SER A 109 -50.29 11.55 -24.83
CA SER A 109 -51.05 11.24 -26.05
C SER A 109 -50.73 12.21 -27.19
N ASP A 110 -50.54 13.50 -26.90
CA ASP A 110 -50.13 14.51 -27.88
C ASP A 110 -48.70 14.29 -28.39
N ALA A 111 -47.75 13.94 -27.51
CA ALA A 111 -46.36 13.63 -27.87
C ALA A 111 -46.27 12.36 -28.73
N ILE A 112 -47.00 11.31 -28.38
CA ILE A 112 -47.09 10.06 -29.15
C ILE A 112 -47.84 10.29 -30.49
N ALA A 113 -48.91 11.09 -30.49
CA ALA A 113 -49.65 11.38 -31.72
C ALA A 113 -48.86 12.23 -32.73
N LYS A 114 -48.03 13.17 -32.25
CA LYS A 114 -47.13 13.98 -33.09
C LYS A 114 -45.98 13.13 -33.63
N SER A 115 -45.26 12.39 -32.78
CA SER A 115 -44.16 11.51 -33.22
C SER A 115 -44.62 10.38 -34.15
N GLY A 116 -45.84 9.85 -33.96
CA GLY A 116 -46.39 8.78 -34.80
C GLY A 116 -46.91 9.21 -36.18
N ARG A 117 -47.35 10.48 -36.35
CA ARG A 117 -47.90 10.97 -37.63
C ARG A 117 -46.85 11.50 -38.60
N GLU A 118 -45.72 12.01 -38.11
CA GLU A 118 -44.75 12.74 -38.93
C GLU A 118 -43.48 11.94 -39.22
N ARG A 119 -43.67 10.69 -39.69
CA ARG A 119 -42.60 9.82 -40.19
C ARG A 119 -42.00 10.27 -41.54
N GLY A 120 -42.18 11.54 -41.90
CA GLY A 120 -41.62 12.20 -43.07
C GLY A 120 -40.83 13.44 -42.65
N ASP A 121 -39.55 13.25 -42.34
CA ASP A 121 -38.41 14.20 -42.25
C ASP A 121 -38.52 15.53 -41.47
N GLY A 122 -39.69 15.97 -41.00
CA GLY A 122 -39.90 17.36 -40.57
C GLY A 122 -39.66 17.69 -39.08
N CYS A 123 -40.35 17.02 -38.15
CA CYS A 123 -40.63 17.60 -36.81
C CYS A 123 -40.21 16.75 -35.60
N ALA A 124 -39.37 15.73 -35.78
CA ALA A 124 -38.92 14.86 -34.68
C ALA A 124 -37.98 15.54 -33.65
N ASN A 125 -37.64 16.81 -33.85
CA ASN A 125 -36.67 17.59 -33.07
C ASN A 125 -37.33 18.80 -32.40
N ASN A 126 -38.33 18.59 -31.54
CA ASN A 126 -38.87 19.69 -30.74
C ASN A 126 -38.35 19.59 -29.29
N PRO A 127 -37.24 20.28 -28.94
CA PRO A 127 -36.65 20.22 -27.60
C PRO A 127 -37.63 20.63 -26.49
N THR A 128 -38.58 21.52 -26.79
CA THR A 128 -39.61 21.93 -25.79
C THR A 128 -40.50 20.77 -25.36
N LEU A 129 -40.74 19.76 -26.22
CA LEU A 129 -41.49 18.57 -25.82
C LEU A 129 -40.69 17.70 -24.86
N LEU A 130 -39.36 17.62 -25.02
CA LEU A 130 -38.51 16.82 -24.13
C LEU A 130 -38.35 17.49 -22.75
N SER A 131 -38.13 18.81 -22.72
CA SER A 131 -38.09 19.59 -21.46
C SER A 131 -39.41 19.43 -20.69
N ASN A 132 -40.54 19.72 -21.32
CA ASN A 132 -41.86 19.61 -20.69
C ASN A 132 -42.17 18.19 -20.19
N ALA A 133 -41.73 17.15 -20.91
CA ALA A 133 -41.93 15.75 -20.51
C ALA A 133 -41.11 15.41 -19.25
N THR A 134 -39.85 15.85 -19.24
CA THR A 134 -38.93 15.66 -18.11
C THR A 134 -39.41 16.42 -16.88
N GLU A 135 -39.71 17.72 -17.01
CA GLU A 135 -40.28 18.54 -15.93
C GLU A 135 -41.53 17.91 -15.33
N THR A 136 -42.43 17.39 -16.18
CA THR A 136 -43.65 16.69 -15.76
C THR A 136 -43.34 15.40 -14.99
N CYS A 137 -42.39 14.60 -15.48
CA CYS A 137 -41.98 13.35 -14.83
C CYS A 137 -41.29 13.62 -13.48
N THR A 138 -40.41 14.62 -13.41
CA THR A 138 -39.73 15.06 -12.19
C THR A 138 -40.71 15.61 -11.15
N ALA A 139 -41.65 16.46 -11.56
CA ALA A 139 -42.68 16.98 -10.66
C ALA A 139 -43.56 15.86 -10.06
N LEU A 140 -43.93 14.87 -10.87
CA LEU A 140 -44.62 13.67 -10.39
C LEU A 140 -43.75 12.84 -9.44
N GLY A 141 -42.45 12.73 -9.71
CA GLY A 141 -41.49 12.05 -8.84
C GLY A 141 -41.35 12.71 -7.47
N PHE A 142 -41.21 14.03 -7.42
CA PHE A 142 -41.22 14.79 -6.16
C PHE A 142 -42.56 14.64 -5.39
N LEU A 143 -43.70 14.63 -6.09
CA LEU A 143 -45.00 14.38 -5.48
C LEU A 143 -45.07 12.97 -4.85
N LEU A 144 -44.54 11.96 -5.53
CA LEU A 144 -44.44 10.58 -5.01
C LEU A 144 -43.50 10.48 -3.79
N LEU A 145 -42.38 11.21 -3.77
CA LEU A 145 -41.45 11.25 -2.63
C LEU A 145 -42.12 11.89 -1.40
N ARG A 146 -42.73 13.07 -1.59
CA ARG A 146 -43.49 13.77 -0.55
C ARG A 146 -44.61 12.91 0.02
N HIS A 147 -45.36 12.21 -0.84
CA HIS A 147 -46.42 11.30 -0.42
C HIS A 147 -45.86 10.05 0.30
N ASN A 148 -44.66 9.57 -0.03
CA ASN A 148 -44.04 8.46 0.70
C ASN A 148 -43.64 8.87 2.13
N GLN A 149 -42.98 10.03 2.28
CA GLN A 149 -42.61 10.61 3.57
C GLN A 149 -43.84 10.81 4.48
N GLN A 150 -44.90 11.46 3.97
CA GLN A 150 -46.13 11.70 4.73
C GLN A 150 -46.85 10.41 5.20
N TYR A 151 -46.67 9.28 4.50
CA TYR A 151 -47.28 8.00 4.88
C TYR A 151 -46.38 7.14 5.77
N SER A 152 -45.05 7.29 5.66
CA SER A 152 -44.06 6.67 6.55
C SER A 152 -44.42 6.95 8.01
N ASP A 153 -44.53 8.23 8.36
CA ASP A 153 -44.57 8.67 9.76
C ASP A 153 -45.91 8.34 10.45
N VAL A 154 -46.98 8.13 9.67
CA VAL A 154 -48.35 7.91 10.18
C VAL A 154 -48.69 6.42 10.36
N PHE A 155 -48.03 5.50 9.64
CA PHE A 155 -48.48 4.10 9.52
C PHE A 155 -47.47 3.00 9.92
N TYR A 156 -46.37 3.35 10.60
CA TYR A 156 -45.30 2.41 11.03
C TYR A 156 -45.72 1.16 11.83
N GLY A 157 -46.98 1.02 12.23
CA GLY A 157 -47.51 -0.14 12.97
C GLY A 157 -48.27 -1.22 12.19
N LYS A 158 -48.61 -1.03 10.89
CA LYS A 158 -49.39 -2.02 10.10
C LYS A 158 -48.94 -2.12 8.64
N SER A 159 -48.10 -3.09 8.34
CA SER A 159 -47.46 -3.31 7.04
C SER A 159 -48.37 -3.85 5.91
N GLU A 160 -49.54 -4.41 6.23
CA GLU A 160 -50.35 -5.20 5.27
C GLU A 160 -51.24 -4.36 4.32
N GLY A 161 -50.97 -3.07 4.16
CA GLY A 161 -51.86 -2.17 3.42
C GLY A 161 -51.20 -0.95 2.79
N ARG A 162 -50.13 -1.12 1.99
CA ARG A 162 -49.70 -0.05 1.07
C ARG A 162 -50.93 0.36 0.23
N HIS A 163 -51.31 1.64 0.32
CA HIS A 163 -52.57 2.10 -0.25
C HIS A 163 -52.59 1.81 -1.77
N PRO A 164 -53.62 1.15 -2.33
CA PRO A 164 -53.61 0.72 -3.74
C PRO A 164 -53.45 1.89 -4.72
N TYR A 165 -53.83 3.10 -4.29
CA TYR A 165 -53.57 4.38 -4.94
C TYR A 165 -52.08 4.70 -5.14
N TYR A 166 -51.24 4.58 -4.11
CA TYR A 166 -49.80 4.85 -4.21
C TYR A 166 -49.16 3.84 -5.16
N THR A 167 -49.58 2.58 -5.11
CA THR A 167 -49.14 1.54 -6.06
C THR A 167 -49.54 1.87 -7.50
N ALA A 168 -50.77 2.36 -7.73
CA ALA A 168 -51.22 2.79 -9.06
C ALA A 168 -50.42 4.00 -9.58
N LEU A 169 -50.08 4.96 -8.72
CA LEU A 169 -49.25 6.10 -9.07
C LEU A 169 -47.81 5.74 -9.37
N VAL A 170 -47.23 4.83 -8.59
CA VAL A 170 -45.92 4.22 -8.84
C VAL A 170 -45.89 3.58 -10.22
N ASN A 171 -46.84 2.70 -10.53
CA ASN A 171 -46.92 2.02 -11.84
C ASN A 171 -47.07 3.01 -13.01
N TRP A 172 -47.79 4.12 -12.79
CA TRP A 172 -48.01 5.15 -13.79
C TRP A 172 -46.78 6.05 -13.99
N TYR A 173 -46.10 6.45 -12.90
CA TYR A 173 -44.81 7.12 -12.96
C TYR A 173 -43.77 6.24 -13.67
N ASP A 174 -43.67 4.96 -13.32
CA ASP A 174 -42.74 4.02 -13.96
C ASP A 174 -43.02 3.91 -15.48
N SER A 175 -44.29 4.00 -15.90
CA SER A 175 -44.68 4.03 -17.33
C SER A 175 -44.34 5.35 -18.03
N LEU A 176 -44.58 6.48 -17.36
CA LEU A 176 -44.25 7.83 -17.87
C LEU A 176 -42.74 8.02 -18.00
N HIS A 177 -42.00 7.59 -16.97
CA HIS A 177 -40.55 7.62 -16.89
C HIS A 177 -39.94 6.86 -18.06
N GLU A 178 -40.31 5.59 -18.26
CA GLU A 178 -39.77 4.78 -19.35
C GLU A 178 -40.06 5.39 -20.74
N CYS A 179 -41.27 5.94 -20.97
CA CYS A 179 -41.59 6.62 -22.23
C CYS A 179 -40.75 7.89 -22.45
N THR A 180 -40.56 8.69 -21.39
CA THR A 180 -39.81 9.96 -21.46
C THR A 180 -38.32 9.72 -21.62
N ARG A 181 -37.81 8.69 -20.93
CA ARG A 181 -36.45 8.17 -21.00
C ARG A 181 -36.13 7.59 -22.37
N GLU A 182 -37.01 6.76 -22.96
CA GLU A 182 -36.84 6.27 -24.34
C GLU A 182 -36.82 7.44 -25.34
N PHE A 183 -37.65 8.46 -25.13
CA PHE A 183 -37.62 9.67 -25.96
C PHE A 183 -36.28 10.44 -25.83
N ALA A 184 -35.81 10.65 -24.59
CA ALA A 184 -34.51 11.29 -24.32
C ALA A 184 -33.34 10.51 -24.95
N MET A 185 -33.29 9.19 -24.78
CA MET A 185 -32.29 8.30 -25.40
C MET A 185 -32.31 8.41 -26.93
N ASN A 186 -33.49 8.44 -27.55
CA ASN A 186 -33.61 8.54 -29.01
C ASN A 186 -33.15 9.90 -29.55
N VAL A 187 -33.42 11.00 -28.83
CA VAL A 187 -32.86 12.33 -29.18
C VAL A 187 -31.34 12.34 -28.99
N PHE A 188 -30.84 11.85 -27.85
CA PHE A 188 -29.40 11.77 -27.56
C PHE A 188 -28.65 10.96 -28.62
N ARG A 189 -29.08 9.73 -28.93
CA ARG A 189 -28.50 8.87 -29.97
C ARG A 189 -28.47 9.55 -31.34
N LYS A 190 -29.60 10.18 -31.73
CA LYS A 190 -29.70 10.89 -33.01
C LYS A 190 -28.65 12.00 -33.07
N GLN A 191 -28.61 12.85 -32.06
CA GLN A 191 -27.69 13.99 -32.03
C GLN A 191 -26.23 13.56 -31.92
N LEU A 192 -25.91 12.55 -31.10
CA LEU A 192 -24.58 11.95 -31.02
C LEU A 192 -24.11 11.42 -32.40
N SER A 193 -24.98 10.69 -33.11
CA SER A 193 -24.67 10.17 -34.45
C SER A 193 -24.53 11.27 -35.52
N GLN A 194 -25.23 12.40 -35.36
CA GLN A 194 -25.24 13.52 -36.28
C GLN A 194 -23.99 14.42 -36.10
N HIS A 195 -23.65 14.74 -34.85
CA HIS A 195 -22.55 15.67 -34.53
C HIS A 195 -21.20 14.96 -34.35
N ALA A 196 -21.20 13.70 -33.93
CA ALA A 196 -19.99 12.93 -33.62
C ALA A 196 -20.02 11.49 -34.22
N PRO A 197 -20.25 11.31 -35.54
CA PRO A 197 -20.37 9.98 -36.17
C PRO A 197 -19.11 9.10 -36.01
N GLU A 198 -17.94 9.71 -35.87
CA GLU A 198 -16.67 9.00 -35.64
C GLU A 198 -16.46 8.57 -34.17
N TYR A 199 -17.33 8.96 -33.23
CA TYR A 199 -17.20 8.59 -31.82
C TYR A 199 -17.32 7.06 -31.62
N PRO A 200 -16.45 6.41 -30.83
CA PRO A 200 -15.38 6.96 -29.98
C PRO A 200 -13.96 6.77 -30.57
N SER A 201 -13.77 6.81 -31.90
CA SER A 201 -12.49 6.53 -32.58
C SER A 201 -11.65 7.77 -32.89
N ASN A 202 -12.04 8.96 -32.43
CA ASN A 202 -11.33 10.20 -32.72
C ASN A 202 -11.47 11.17 -31.54
N HIS A 203 -10.36 11.73 -31.06
CA HIS A 203 -10.35 12.79 -30.05
C HIS A 203 -11.26 13.97 -30.43
N ARG A 204 -11.35 14.32 -31.72
CA ARG A 204 -12.23 15.39 -32.19
C ARG A 204 -13.69 15.14 -31.84
N SER A 205 -14.16 13.90 -31.92
CA SER A 205 -15.53 13.53 -31.54
C SER A 205 -15.78 13.72 -30.05
N SER A 206 -14.82 13.32 -29.20
CA SER A 206 -14.88 13.55 -27.75
C SER A 206 -14.84 15.04 -27.41
N SER A 207 -14.07 15.86 -28.14
CA SER A 207 -14.06 17.32 -27.98
C SER A 207 -15.39 17.98 -28.36
N ILE A 208 -16.04 17.51 -29.43
CA ILE A 208 -17.39 17.98 -29.82
C ILE A 208 -18.43 17.64 -28.75
N ILE A 209 -18.34 16.44 -28.15
CA ILE A 209 -19.24 16.04 -27.07
C ILE A 209 -18.92 16.83 -25.78
N SER A 210 -17.65 17.12 -25.49
CA SER A 210 -17.26 17.99 -24.37
C SER A 210 -17.86 19.39 -24.53
N GLU A 211 -17.66 20.04 -25.68
CA GLU A 211 -18.27 21.34 -25.99
C GLU A 211 -19.80 21.32 -25.92
N ALA A 212 -20.43 20.20 -26.27
CA ALA A 212 -21.88 20.02 -26.14
C ALA A 212 -22.35 19.89 -24.69
N LEU A 213 -21.63 19.17 -23.82
CA LEU A 213 -22.00 18.91 -22.43
C LEU A 213 -21.56 20.02 -21.45
N SER A 214 -20.61 20.87 -21.82
CA SER A 214 -20.21 22.01 -21.00
C SER A 214 -21.36 23.04 -20.86
N SER A 215 -21.61 23.50 -19.63
CA SER A 215 -22.75 24.37 -19.25
C SER A 215 -22.90 25.69 -20.03
N SER A 216 -21.84 26.15 -20.70
CA SER A 216 -21.86 27.25 -21.67
C SER A 216 -22.77 27.01 -22.89
N SER A 217 -23.13 25.75 -23.18
CA SER A 217 -23.96 25.36 -24.33
C SER A 217 -25.46 25.57 -24.15
N SER A 218 -25.91 25.92 -22.93
CA SER A 218 -27.32 26.08 -22.52
C SER A 218 -28.15 27.14 -23.26
N SER A 219 -27.52 27.95 -24.12
CA SER A 219 -28.23 28.87 -25.02
C SER A 219 -29.06 28.09 -26.07
N PRO A 220 -30.36 28.39 -26.26
CA PRO A 220 -31.18 27.79 -27.33
C PRO A 220 -30.68 28.06 -28.76
N ALA A 221 -29.74 29.00 -28.93
CA ALA A 221 -29.06 29.27 -30.20
C ALA A 221 -27.78 28.43 -30.39
N SER A 222 -27.38 27.60 -29.42
CA SER A 222 -26.25 26.70 -29.51
C SER A 222 -26.52 25.57 -30.51
N PHE A 223 -25.52 25.26 -31.35
CA PHE A 223 -25.58 24.15 -32.30
C PHE A 223 -25.75 22.78 -31.62
N TYR A 224 -25.41 22.68 -30.33
CA TYR A 224 -25.48 21.44 -29.54
C TYR A 224 -26.61 21.43 -28.50
N TYR A 225 -27.50 22.42 -28.50
CA TYR A 225 -28.55 22.58 -27.48
C TYR A 225 -29.41 21.32 -27.28
N GLU A 226 -29.81 20.64 -28.36
CA GLU A 226 -30.59 19.41 -28.27
C GLU A 226 -29.82 18.24 -27.62
N LEU A 227 -28.49 18.16 -27.82
CA LEU A 227 -27.65 17.12 -27.22
C LEU A 227 -27.46 17.39 -25.73
N ASN A 228 -27.21 18.64 -25.34
CA ASN A 228 -27.13 19.02 -23.93
C ASN A 228 -28.44 18.76 -23.20
N LEU A 229 -29.56 19.26 -23.73
CA LEU A 229 -30.89 19.07 -23.13
C LEU A 229 -31.24 17.59 -22.95
N ALA A 230 -30.98 16.75 -23.96
CA ALA A 230 -31.22 15.32 -23.82
C ALA A 230 -30.34 14.67 -22.75
N SER A 231 -29.11 15.16 -22.57
CA SER A 231 -28.16 14.69 -21.55
C SER A 231 -28.61 15.09 -20.14
N GLU A 232 -29.00 16.36 -19.95
CA GLU A 232 -29.62 16.87 -18.72
C GLU A 232 -30.86 16.04 -18.35
N CYS A 233 -31.75 15.80 -19.32
CA CYS A 233 -32.97 15.03 -19.12
C CYS A 233 -32.68 13.57 -18.71
N LEU A 234 -31.70 12.90 -19.34
CA LEU A 234 -31.32 11.53 -18.97
C LEU A 234 -30.80 11.42 -17.54
N VAL A 235 -29.94 12.36 -17.13
CA VAL A 235 -29.44 12.42 -15.75
C VAL A 235 -30.58 12.70 -14.78
N GLU A 236 -31.44 13.69 -15.07
CA GLU A 236 -32.54 14.08 -14.19
C GLU A 236 -33.53 12.93 -13.96
N LEU A 237 -33.96 12.27 -15.04
CA LEU A 237 -34.85 11.12 -14.98
C LEU A 237 -34.23 9.97 -14.19
N GLN A 238 -32.93 9.69 -14.34
CA GLN A 238 -32.25 8.64 -13.58
C GLN A 238 -32.15 9.00 -12.09
N VAL A 239 -31.78 10.24 -11.75
CA VAL A 239 -31.66 10.68 -10.34
C VAL A 239 -33.00 10.55 -9.62
N ILE A 240 -34.09 11.09 -10.17
CA ILE A 240 -35.42 11.02 -9.53
C ILE A 240 -35.90 9.56 -9.37
N TYR A 241 -35.64 8.71 -10.37
CA TYR A 241 -35.97 7.29 -10.32
C TYR A 241 -35.17 6.53 -9.25
N ASP A 242 -33.89 6.86 -9.09
CA ASP A 242 -33.02 6.30 -8.05
C ASP A 242 -33.44 6.72 -6.64
N VAL A 243 -33.82 7.98 -6.42
CA VAL A 243 -34.37 8.45 -5.12
C VAL A 243 -35.63 7.66 -4.77
N LEU A 244 -36.57 7.54 -5.72
CA LEU A 244 -37.81 6.79 -5.53
C LEU A 244 -37.55 5.31 -5.25
N ASN A 245 -36.59 4.70 -5.93
CA ASN A 245 -36.27 3.29 -5.71
C ASN A 245 -35.57 3.02 -4.39
N ILE A 246 -34.67 3.89 -3.91
CA ILE A 246 -34.09 3.76 -2.56
C ILE A 246 -35.20 3.78 -1.50
N GLU A 247 -36.14 4.72 -1.61
CA GLU A 247 -37.31 4.79 -0.73
C GLU A 247 -38.21 3.54 -0.81
N ARG A 248 -38.44 3.00 -2.01
CA ARG A 248 -39.20 1.74 -2.22
C ARG A 248 -38.48 0.51 -1.67
N GLN A 249 -37.15 0.45 -1.80
CA GLN A 249 -36.29 -0.72 -1.57
C GLN A 249 -35.59 -0.73 -0.19
N LYS A 250 -36.09 -0.01 0.83
CA LYS A 250 -35.57 -0.04 2.22
C LYS A 250 -35.45 -1.44 2.88
N GLN A 251 -35.85 -2.53 2.21
CA GLN A 251 -35.66 -3.93 2.64
C GLN A 251 -34.92 -4.84 1.64
N GLU A 252 -34.64 -4.40 0.40
CA GLU A 252 -33.99 -5.22 -0.63
C GLU A 252 -32.71 -4.54 -1.12
N ARG A 253 -31.63 -5.33 -1.31
CA ARG A 253 -30.36 -4.78 -1.82
C ARG A 253 -30.61 -4.12 -3.18
N PRO A 254 -30.14 -2.88 -3.42
CA PRO A 254 -30.45 -2.17 -4.63
C PRO A 254 -30.04 -2.97 -5.86
N SER A 255 -30.99 -3.16 -6.77
CA SER A 255 -30.75 -3.71 -8.10
C SER A 255 -29.65 -2.89 -8.80
N SER A 256 -28.76 -3.57 -9.52
CA SER A 256 -27.53 -3.02 -10.12
C SER A 256 -27.63 -1.54 -10.54
N PHE A 257 -26.83 -0.68 -9.89
CA PHE A 257 -26.70 0.73 -10.28
C PHE A 257 -26.41 0.87 -11.78
N ARG A 258 -27.04 1.89 -12.38
CA ARG A 258 -27.07 2.19 -13.81
C ARG A 258 -27.02 3.71 -14.03
N LEU A 259 -26.27 4.15 -15.03
CA LEU A 259 -26.24 5.54 -15.49
C LEU A 259 -26.54 5.58 -16.99
N ASP A 260 -27.78 5.94 -17.35
CA ASP A 260 -28.22 5.92 -18.75
C ASP A 260 -27.34 6.75 -19.68
N ILE A 261 -26.92 7.95 -19.28
CA ILE A 261 -26.02 8.78 -20.09
C ILE A 261 -24.68 8.08 -20.40
N ILE A 262 -24.15 7.29 -19.46
CA ILE A 262 -22.92 6.53 -19.68
C ILE A 262 -23.18 5.29 -20.52
N ASP A 263 -24.31 4.62 -20.35
CA ASP A 263 -24.70 3.49 -21.21
C ASP A 263 -24.84 3.92 -22.68
N GLU A 264 -25.45 5.09 -22.93
CA GLU A 264 -25.61 5.65 -24.27
C GLU A 264 -24.27 6.12 -24.88
N LEU A 265 -23.35 6.66 -24.08
CA LEU A 265 -21.97 6.92 -24.51
C LEU A 265 -21.19 5.62 -24.76
N CYS A 266 -21.45 4.56 -24.00
CA CYS A 266 -20.87 3.23 -24.23
C CYS A 266 -21.48 2.50 -25.43
N GLN A 267 -22.68 2.87 -25.92
CA GLN A 267 -23.34 2.14 -27.01
C GLN A 267 -22.53 2.13 -28.32
N PRO A 268 -22.01 3.26 -28.86
CA PRO A 268 -21.16 3.25 -30.04
C PRO A 268 -19.86 2.43 -29.87
N LEU A 269 -19.32 2.38 -28.64
CA LEU A 269 -18.19 1.50 -28.32
C LEU A 269 -18.61 0.02 -28.38
N ALA A 270 -19.74 -0.34 -27.77
CA ALA A 270 -20.30 -1.69 -27.78
C ALA A 270 -20.58 -2.20 -29.20
N GLU A 271 -21.16 -1.34 -30.06
CA GLU A 271 -21.44 -1.65 -31.46
C GLU A 271 -20.16 -1.89 -32.28
N ARG A 272 -19.10 -1.09 -32.07
CA ARG A 272 -17.80 -1.31 -32.72
C ARG A 272 -17.09 -2.54 -32.21
N LEU A 273 -17.11 -2.79 -30.89
CA LEU A 273 -16.56 -4.03 -30.31
C LEU A 273 -17.26 -5.26 -30.88
N ARG A 274 -18.58 -5.20 -31.00
CA ARG A 274 -19.37 -6.26 -31.63
C ARG A 274 -18.98 -6.46 -33.09
N PHE A 275 -18.90 -5.39 -33.88
CA PHE A 275 -18.54 -5.47 -35.30
C PHE A 275 -17.13 -6.05 -35.51
N HIS A 276 -16.13 -5.53 -34.80
CA HIS A 276 -14.72 -5.92 -35.00
C HIS A 276 -14.34 -7.25 -34.33
N PHE A 277 -14.93 -7.60 -33.19
CA PHE A 277 -14.51 -8.78 -32.42
C PHE A 277 -15.55 -9.89 -32.31
N LEU A 278 -16.84 -9.64 -32.56
CA LEU A 278 -17.91 -10.66 -32.43
C LEU A 278 -18.45 -11.15 -33.77
N ASP A 279 -18.89 -10.25 -34.65
CA ASP A 279 -19.67 -10.64 -35.84
C ASP A 279 -18.79 -11.20 -37.00
N GLU A 280 -17.46 -11.02 -36.97
CA GLU A 280 -16.50 -11.45 -38.02
C GLU A 280 -16.53 -12.94 -38.43
N GLN A 281 -17.11 -13.84 -37.61
CA GLN A 281 -17.17 -15.28 -37.93
C GLN A 281 -18.21 -15.63 -39.02
N SER A 282 -18.98 -14.66 -39.52
CA SER A 282 -20.16 -14.93 -40.37
C SER A 282 -19.91 -14.87 -41.89
N GLY A 283 -18.74 -14.44 -42.37
CA GLY A 283 -18.49 -14.45 -43.83
C GLY A 283 -17.21 -13.77 -44.34
N GLY A 284 -16.18 -14.58 -44.60
CA GLY A 284 -15.35 -14.62 -45.84
C GLY A 284 -14.65 -13.38 -46.44
N ILE A 285 -14.89 -12.14 -45.98
CA ILE A 285 -14.58 -10.94 -46.79
C ILE A 285 -13.15 -10.39 -46.57
N MET A 286 -12.46 -10.75 -45.49
CA MET A 286 -11.06 -10.35 -45.24
C MET A 286 -10.01 -11.28 -45.87
N SER A 287 -10.38 -12.08 -46.88
CA SER A 287 -9.41 -12.80 -47.75
C SER A 287 -8.80 -11.88 -48.82
N CYS A 288 -8.37 -10.68 -48.40
CA CYS A 288 -7.78 -9.66 -49.27
C CYS A 288 -6.31 -9.98 -49.59
N ALA A 289 -6.08 -10.87 -50.56
CA ALA A 289 -4.95 -10.86 -51.52
C ALA A 289 -4.80 -12.21 -52.24
N ALA A 290 -5.89 -12.76 -52.81
CA ALA A 290 -5.79 -13.80 -53.83
C ALA A 290 -5.27 -13.23 -55.17
N ALA A 291 -4.07 -12.64 -55.16
CA ALA A 291 -3.29 -12.43 -56.37
C ALA A 291 -2.79 -13.81 -56.83
N SER A 292 -3.33 -14.28 -57.96
CA SER A 292 -3.16 -15.65 -58.46
C SER A 292 -1.69 -16.06 -58.63
N VAL A 293 -1.18 -16.84 -57.68
CA VAL A 293 0.05 -17.64 -57.83
C VAL A 293 -0.33 -19.11 -57.66
N PRO A 294 -0.10 -19.98 -58.66
CA PRO A 294 -0.57 -21.36 -58.61
C PRO A 294 0.30 -22.23 -57.69
N GLN A 295 -0.35 -22.76 -56.64
CA GLN A 295 -0.21 -24.11 -56.10
C GLN A 295 1.19 -24.75 -56.11
N SER A 296 1.90 -24.69 -54.98
CA SER A 296 2.50 -25.88 -54.36
C SER A 296 2.72 -25.65 -52.86
N GLU A 297 2.30 -26.61 -52.04
CA GLU A 297 2.78 -26.86 -50.67
C GLU A 297 3.00 -25.64 -49.75
N ARG A 298 1.92 -24.97 -49.36
CA ARG A 298 1.86 -24.20 -48.10
C ARG A 298 0.60 -24.58 -47.33
N VAL A 299 0.75 -25.55 -46.43
CA VAL A 299 -0.26 -25.95 -45.44
C VAL A 299 -0.12 -25.10 -44.16
N ASP A 300 1.00 -24.39 -44.01
CA ASP A 300 1.40 -23.80 -42.73
C ASP A 300 0.87 -22.37 -42.50
N CYS A 301 0.44 -22.13 -41.25
CA CYS A 301 0.14 -20.81 -40.67
C CYS A 301 -1.05 -20.02 -41.24
N CYS A 302 -2.23 -20.63 -41.27
CA CYS A 302 -3.45 -19.90 -40.91
C CYS A 302 -3.47 -19.65 -39.40
N ILE A 303 -2.61 -18.75 -38.91
CA ILE A 303 -2.60 -18.30 -37.51
C ILE A 303 -4.01 -17.78 -37.18
N SER A 304 -4.64 -18.36 -36.17
CA SER A 304 -6.01 -18.03 -35.80
C SER A 304 -6.08 -16.58 -35.32
N LYS A 305 -7.04 -15.80 -35.85
CA LYS A 305 -7.33 -14.44 -35.34
C LYS A 305 -7.59 -14.42 -33.83
N LEU A 306 -7.96 -15.57 -33.27
CA LEU A 306 -8.21 -15.80 -31.85
C LEU A 306 -6.95 -15.59 -30.99
N ASP A 307 -5.76 -15.96 -31.49
CA ASP A 307 -4.50 -16.04 -30.72
C ASP A 307 -4.06 -14.68 -30.13
N ARG A 308 -4.50 -13.59 -30.75
CA ARG A 308 -4.23 -12.21 -30.33
C ARG A 308 -5.48 -11.46 -29.90
N LEU A 309 -6.62 -12.16 -29.74
CA LEU A 309 -7.90 -11.54 -29.38
C LEU A 309 -7.80 -10.68 -28.11
N PRO A 310 -7.24 -11.14 -26.97
CA PRO A 310 -7.07 -10.28 -25.79
C PRO A 310 -6.16 -9.08 -26.07
N GLU A 311 -5.01 -9.30 -26.71
CA GLU A 311 -4.02 -8.24 -27.03
C GLU A 311 -4.66 -7.10 -27.86
N TRP A 312 -5.41 -7.46 -28.91
CA TRP A 312 -6.07 -6.49 -29.79
C TRP A 312 -7.27 -5.82 -29.12
N LEU A 313 -8.10 -6.57 -28.39
CA LEU A 313 -9.24 -6.03 -27.65
C LEU A 313 -8.79 -4.98 -26.62
N PHE A 314 -7.80 -5.31 -25.78
CA PHE A 314 -7.32 -4.41 -24.74
C PHE A 314 -6.42 -3.28 -25.26
N ARG A 315 -5.75 -3.45 -26.40
CA ARG A 315 -5.08 -2.33 -27.08
C ARG A 315 -6.13 -1.32 -27.58
N TYR A 316 -7.16 -1.79 -28.28
CA TYR A 316 -8.26 -0.94 -28.77
C TYR A 316 -9.00 -0.24 -27.63
N LEU A 317 -9.30 -0.94 -26.54
CA LEU A 317 -9.98 -0.34 -25.39
C LEU A 317 -9.11 0.71 -24.67
N ARG A 318 -7.81 0.45 -24.46
CA ARG A 318 -6.89 1.46 -23.91
C ARG A 318 -6.81 2.69 -24.81
N GLU A 319 -6.67 2.51 -26.12
CA GLU A 319 -6.64 3.60 -27.09
C GLU A 319 -7.93 4.46 -27.07
N VAL A 320 -9.11 3.83 -26.95
CA VAL A 320 -10.38 4.56 -26.81
C VAL A 320 -10.47 5.32 -25.48
N VAL A 321 -10.08 4.69 -24.36
CA VAL A 321 -10.17 5.27 -23.02
C VAL A 321 -9.17 6.42 -22.83
N GLU A 322 -7.92 6.24 -23.29
CA GLU A 322 -6.81 7.19 -23.14
C GLU A 322 -6.71 8.18 -24.32
N ASN A 323 -6.38 7.68 -25.52
CA ASN A 323 -5.94 8.52 -26.64
C ASN A 323 -7.10 9.31 -27.28
N HIS A 324 -8.30 8.74 -27.27
CA HIS A 324 -9.49 9.44 -27.77
C HIS A 324 -10.17 10.29 -26.70
N GLY A 325 -9.61 10.38 -25.48
CA GLY A 325 -10.06 11.28 -24.43
C GLY A 325 -11.45 10.97 -23.86
N VAL A 326 -12.00 9.76 -24.10
CA VAL A 326 -13.35 9.40 -23.63
C VAL A 326 -13.41 9.36 -22.11
N HIS A 327 -12.36 8.89 -21.45
CA HIS A 327 -12.30 8.91 -20.00
C HIS A 327 -12.27 10.33 -19.43
N SER A 328 -11.48 11.22 -20.05
CA SER A 328 -11.41 12.64 -19.68
C SER A 328 -12.73 13.35 -19.89
N LEU A 329 -13.45 13.05 -20.97
CA LEU A 329 -14.81 13.53 -21.24
C LEU A 329 -15.77 13.13 -20.10
N VAL A 330 -15.69 11.88 -19.63
CA VAL A 330 -16.53 11.40 -18.52
C VAL A 330 -16.16 12.06 -17.20
N ILE A 331 -14.87 12.09 -16.84
CA ILE A 331 -14.38 12.71 -15.59
C ILE A 331 -14.70 14.20 -15.53
N LEU A 332 -14.50 14.93 -16.62
CA LEU A 332 -14.60 16.39 -16.61
C LEU A 332 -16.04 16.84 -16.88
N GLU A 333 -16.65 16.41 -17.98
CA GLU A 333 -17.90 17.01 -18.46
C GLU A 333 -19.12 16.27 -17.92
N VAL A 334 -19.15 14.93 -18.01
CA VAL A 334 -20.31 14.15 -17.55
C VAL A 334 -20.45 14.24 -16.03
N GLN A 335 -19.34 14.21 -15.28
CA GLN A 335 -19.36 14.43 -13.82
C GLN A 335 -19.85 15.84 -13.45
N GLN A 336 -19.45 16.87 -14.19
CA GLN A 336 -19.95 18.24 -13.97
C GLN A 336 -21.45 18.36 -14.29
N LEU A 337 -21.91 17.81 -15.41
CA LEU A 337 -23.32 17.73 -15.76
C LEU A 337 -24.14 17.03 -14.67
N VAL A 338 -23.66 15.88 -14.20
CA VAL A 338 -24.30 15.11 -13.12
C VAL A 338 -24.40 15.93 -11.84
N ASN A 339 -23.33 16.62 -11.45
CA ASN A 339 -23.34 17.51 -10.28
C ASN A 339 -24.34 18.66 -10.45
N LEU A 340 -24.35 19.34 -11.60
CA LEU A 340 -25.26 20.46 -11.90
C LEU A 340 -26.74 20.05 -11.88
N VAL A 341 -27.07 18.88 -12.46
CA VAL A 341 -28.44 18.36 -12.47
C VAL A 341 -28.89 17.95 -11.05
N ILE A 342 -28.02 17.31 -10.26
CA ILE A 342 -28.32 16.99 -8.86
C ILE A 342 -28.54 18.27 -8.05
N ASP A 343 -27.70 19.29 -8.21
CA ASP A 343 -27.84 20.56 -7.48
C ASP A 343 -29.13 21.29 -7.90
N SER A 344 -29.51 21.25 -9.18
CA SER A 344 -30.81 21.74 -9.69
C SER A 344 -32.01 20.97 -9.11
N ILE A 345 -31.89 19.66 -8.94
CA ILE A 345 -32.91 18.80 -8.31
C ILE A 345 -33.04 19.13 -6.82
N MET A 346 -31.93 19.34 -6.10
CA MET A 346 -31.93 19.72 -4.68
C MET A 346 -32.58 21.09 -4.47
N VAL A 347 -32.28 22.10 -5.30
CA VAL A 347 -32.94 23.41 -5.23
C VAL A 347 -34.46 23.29 -5.46
N ARG A 348 -34.89 22.56 -6.50
CA ARG A 348 -36.32 22.35 -6.78
C ARG A 348 -37.04 21.55 -5.69
N ALA A 349 -36.36 20.59 -5.06
CA ALA A 349 -36.89 19.87 -3.91
C ALA A 349 -37.17 20.85 -2.75
N LEU A 350 -36.17 21.63 -2.34
CA LEU A 350 -36.27 22.61 -1.25
C LEU A 350 -37.40 23.63 -1.47
N GLU A 351 -37.50 24.21 -2.68
CA GLU A 351 -38.57 25.15 -3.04
C GLU A 351 -39.97 24.51 -2.93
N GLY A 352 -40.12 23.24 -3.32
CA GLY A 352 -41.39 22.50 -3.24
C GLY A 352 -41.85 22.17 -1.81
N PHE A 353 -40.94 22.17 -0.83
CA PHE A 353 -41.25 21.90 0.57
C PHE A 353 -41.54 23.17 1.39
N ALA A 354 -40.82 24.27 1.16
CA ALA A 354 -40.90 25.48 1.99
C ALA A 354 -42.28 26.18 2.02
N GLY A 355 -43.08 26.05 0.96
CA GLY A 355 -44.27 26.90 0.74
C GLY A 355 -45.59 26.50 1.41
N ARG A 356 -45.61 25.87 2.60
CA ARG A 356 -46.90 25.41 3.21
C ARG A 356 -47.21 25.71 4.68
N ASP A 357 -46.23 26.04 5.53
CA ASP A 357 -46.45 26.04 6.98
C ASP A 357 -46.50 27.43 7.67
N ASP A 358 -46.12 28.52 6.98
CA ASP A 358 -45.97 29.86 7.61
C ASP A 358 -47.29 30.62 7.91
N ASP A 359 -48.42 30.26 7.31
CA ASP A 359 -49.66 31.08 7.33
C ASP A 359 -50.73 30.65 8.36
N ALA A 360 -50.56 29.53 9.07
CA ALA A 360 -51.70 28.87 9.75
C ALA A 360 -51.82 29.09 11.28
N PHE A 361 -50.74 29.36 12.02
CA PHE A 361 -50.79 29.60 13.46
C PHE A 361 -49.84 30.72 13.90
N GLY A 362 -50.38 31.94 13.98
CA GLY A 362 -49.78 32.98 14.80
C GLY A 362 -49.82 32.55 16.27
N THR A 363 -48.67 32.19 16.85
CA THR A 363 -48.51 31.94 18.29
C THR A 363 -47.21 32.59 18.75
N GLU A 364 -47.26 33.14 19.95
CA GLU A 364 -46.35 34.20 20.42
C GLU A 364 -44.88 33.76 20.50
N ARG A 365 -43.98 34.66 20.10
CA ARG A 365 -42.55 34.56 20.42
C ARG A 365 -42.37 34.61 21.94
N TYR A 366 -42.14 33.46 22.57
CA TYR A 366 -41.48 33.41 23.87
C TYR A 366 -40.00 33.15 23.66
N GLU A 367 -39.20 34.21 23.77
CA GLU A 367 -37.75 34.11 23.90
C GLU A 367 -37.42 33.46 25.26
N VAL A 368 -37.08 32.16 25.25
CA VAL A 368 -36.49 31.50 26.42
C VAL A 368 -35.04 31.18 26.10
N GLN A 369 -34.17 32.01 26.67
CA GLN A 369 -32.72 31.91 26.61
C GLN A 369 -32.28 30.74 27.52
N GLY A 370 -31.71 29.67 26.95
CA GLY A 370 -31.36 28.46 27.69
C GLY A 370 -30.34 27.59 26.97
N GLU A 371 -29.05 27.82 27.25
CA GLU A 371 -27.94 26.99 26.76
C GLU A 371 -27.90 25.63 27.47
N HIS A 372 -28.50 24.59 26.89
CA HIS A 372 -28.25 23.21 27.32
C HIS A 372 -28.05 22.26 26.14
N ASN A 373 -26.78 21.94 25.89
CA ASN A 373 -26.35 20.83 25.04
C ASN A 373 -26.94 19.51 25.55
N THR A 374 -28.09 19.13 25.02
CA THR A 374 -28.67 17.80 25.20
C THR A 374 -28.84 17.17 23.82
N THR A 375 -27.86 16.34 23.45
CA THR A 375 -27.93 15.39 22.34
C THR A 375 -29.00 14.33 22.64
N THR A 376 -30.25 14.76 22.59
CA THR A 376 -31.40 13.87 22.57
C THR A 376 -31.50 13.31 21.16
N ALA A 377 -31.03 12.08 20.99
CA ALA A 377 -31.24 11.29 19.78
C ALA A 377 -32.72 10.89 19.68
N SER A 378 -33.61 11.86 19.42
CA SER A 378 -34.95 11.55 18.94
C SER A 378 -34.82 11.02 17.52
N GLY A 379 -34.89 9.69 17.41
CA GLY A 379 -34.79 8.96 16.15
C GLY A 379 -36.04 9.15 15.29
N ASP A 380 -36.16 10.34 14.69
CA ASP A 380 -37.17 10.64 13.69
C ASP A 380 -36.73 10.00 12.36
N GLY A 381 -37.17 8.77 12.14
CA GLY A 381 -36.61 7.84 11.14
C GLY A 381 -36.94 8.15 9.66
N SER A 382 -37.26 9.40 9.36
CA SER A 382 -37.65 9.89 8.04
C SER A 382 -36.47 10.69 7.45
N LEU A 383 -35.59 10.00 6.71
CA LEU A 383 -34.50 10.67 5.96
C LEU A 383 -35.12 11.74 5.06
N LYS A 384 -34.65 12.98 5.22
CA LYS A 384 -35.13 14.10 4.40
C LYS A 384 -34.73 13.87 2.95
N THR A 385 -35.52 14.40 2.01
CA THR A 385 -35.22 14.28 0.57
C THR A 385 -33.81 14.73 0.25
N ASP A 386 -33.34 15.79 0.93
CA ASP A 386 -32.00 16.35 0.80
C ASP A 386 -30.91 15.40 1.30
N GLU A 387 -31.17 14.63 2.36
CA GLU A 387 -30.25 13.61 2.89
C GLU A 387 -30.16 12.41 1.94
N VAL A 388 -31.28 11.99 1.33
CA VAL A 388 -31.28 10.94 0.29
C VAL A 388 -30.58 11.41 -0.99
N LEU A 389 -30.79 12.66 -1.41
CA LEU A 389 -30.09 13.26 -2.55
C LEU A 389 -28.60 13.44 -2.28
N GLN A 390 -28.21 13.90 -1.10
CA GLN A 390 -26.80 14.00 -0.69
C GLN A 390 -26.15 12.62 -0.59
N HIS A 391 -26.85 11.62 -0.05
CA HIS A 391 -26.40 10.23 -0.04
C HIS A 391 -26.22 9.69 -1.46
N LEU A 392 -27.17 9.92 -2.37
CA LEU A 392 -27.02 9.57 -3.78
C LEU A 392 -25.82 10.26 -4.43
N LYS A 393 -25.63 11.56 -4.19
CA LYS A 393 -24.49 12.35 -4.69
C LYS A 393 -23.19 11.70 -4.23
N CYS A 394 -23.01 11.54 -2.92
CA CYS A 394 -21.80 10.98 -2.31
C CYS A 394 -21.52 9.52 -2.70
N HIS A 395 -22.53 8.64 -2.74
CA HIS A 395 -22.31 7.18 -2.86
C HIS A 395 -22.53 6.57 -4.25
N LYS A 396 -23.16 7.29 -5.19
CA LYS A 396 -23.42 6.80 -6.56
C LYS A 396 -22.90 7.76 -7.63
N TYR A 397 -23.24 9.03 -7.51
CA TYR A 397 -23.03 10.01 -8.58
C TYR A 397 -21.67 10.71 -8.53
N ASN A 398 -20.88 10.57 -7.46
CA ASN A 398 -19.47 10.94 -7.46
C ASN A 398 -18.57 9.95 -8.23
N HIS A 399 -19.10 8.81 -8.67
CA HIS A 399 -18.33 7.69 -9.25
C HIS A 399 -18.65 7.43 -10.74
N VAL A 400 -18.94 8.48 -11.51
CA VAL A 400 -19.33 8.36 -12.93
C VAL A 400 -18.19 7.78 -13.77
N SER A 401 -16.95 8.20 -13.48
CA SER A 401 -15.70 7.65 -14.05
C SER A 401 -15.59 6.14 -13.83
N THR A 402 -15.72 5.72 -12.57
CA THR A 402 -15.67 4.32 -12.13
C THR A 402 -16.79 3.48 -12.76
N TYR A 403 -18.00 4.03 -12.90
CA TYR A 403 -19.10 3.37 -13.63
C TYR A 403 -18.79 3.19 -15.13
N PHE A 404 -18.24 4.21 -15.80
CA PHE A 404 -17.80 4.08 -17.19
C PHE A 404 -16.73 2.99 -17.36
N LEU A 405 -15.71 2.96 -16.49
CA LEU A 405 -14.69 1.91 -16.50
C LEU A 405 -15.28 0.53 -16.21
N ARG A 406 -16.31 0.43 -15.35
CA ARG A 406 -17.07 -0.80 -15.09
C ARG A 406 -17.74 -1.33 -16.35
N GLU A 407 -18.36 -0.46 -17.14
CA GLU A 407 -19.02 -0.83 -18.39
C GLU A 407 -18.02 -1.19 -19.50
N VAL A 408 -16.88 -0.50 -19.59
CA VAL A 408 -15.75 -0.87 -20.47
C VAL A 408 -15.23 -2.28 -20.15
N ALA A 409 -14.96 -2.57 -18.87
CA ALA A 409 -14.54 -3.90 -18.43
C ALA A 409 -15.63 -4.96 -18.67
N ARG A 410 -16.92 -4.62 -18.46
CA ARG A 410 -18.05 -5.53 -18.77
C ARG A 410 -18.12 -5.87 -20.26
N MET A 411 -17.90 -4.90 -21.15
CA MET A 411 -17.85 -5.13 -22.59
C MET A 411 -16.66 -6.03 -22.99
N ALA A 412 -15.48 -5.79 -22.41
CA ALA A 412 -14.30 -6.62 -22.65
C ALA A 412 -14.53 -8.08 -22.19
N ARG A 413 -15.05 -8.26 -20.97
CA ARG A 413 -15.42 -9.56 -20.39
C ARG A 413 -16.49 -10.27 -21.22
N HIS A 414 -17.46 -9.54 -21.77
CA HIS A 414 -18.43 -10.11 -22.69
C HIS A 414 -17.76 -10.60 -23.98
N ALA A 415 -16.86 -9.81 -24.59
CA ALA A 415 -16.20 -10.18 -25.84
C ALA A 415 -15.36 -11.47 -25.70
N ILE A 416 -14.57 -11.58 -24.64
CA ILE A 416 -13.75 -12.77 -24.33
C ILE A 416 -14.63 -14.01 -24.08
N ARG A 417 -15.72 -13.86 -23.32
CA ARG A 417 -16.67 -14.95 -23.03
C ARG A 417 -17.46 -15.38 -24.27
N ALA A 418 -17.89 -14.45 -25.12
CA ALA A 418 -18.65 -14.74 -26.33
C ALA A 418 -17.82 -15.52 -27.37
N LYS A 419 -16.50 -15.26 -27.43
CA LYS A 419 -15.55 -16.09 -28.21
C LYS A 419 -15.05 -17.33 -27.48
N SER A 420 -15.48 -17.55 -26.24
CA SER A 420 -15.07 -18.68 -25.39
C SER A 420 -13.54 -18.86 -25.35
N PHE A 421 -12.77 -17.76 -25.33
CA PHE A 421 -11.31 -17.79 -25.53
C PHE A 421 -10.59 -18.83 -24.64
N PHE A 422 -10.82 -18.77 -23.33
CA PHE A 422 -10.25 -19.70 -22.33
C PHE A 422 -10.88 -21.11 -22.32
N ARG A 423 -11.80 -21.40 -23.25
CA ARG A 423 -12.42 -22.71 -23.45
C ARG A 423 -12.30 -23.19 -24.91
N HIS A 424 -11.56 -22.47 -25.74
CA HIS A 424 -11.36 -22.83 -27.14
C HIS A 424 -10.28 -23.93 -27.23
N PRO A 425 -10.51 -25.01 -27.99
CA PRO A 425 -9.55 -26.12 -28.07
C PRO A 425 -8.17 -25.69 -28.59
N ASP A 426 -8.14 -24.80 -29.58
CA ASP A 426 -6.91 -24.19 -30.13
C ASP A 426 -6.11 -23.35 -29.11
N VAL A 427 -6.72 -22.98 -27.97
CA VAL A 427 -6.11 -22.14 -26.93
C VAL A 427 -5.74 -22.97 -25.71
N VAL A 428 -6.72 -23.63 -25.06
CA VAL A 428 -6.50 -24.35 -23.79
C VAL A 428 -6.51 -25.88 -23.96
N GLY A 429 -7.00 -26.39 -25.09
CA GLY A 429 -7.14 -27.82 -25.33
C GLY A 429 -5.86 -28.52 -25.78
N SER A 430 -5.96 -29.84 -25.98
CA SER A 430 -4.90 -30.67 -26.57
C SER A 430 -4.54 -30.32 -28.02
N GLU A 431 -5.33 -29.44 -28.66
CA GLU A 431 -5.13 -28.93 -30.01
C GLU A 431 -4.34 -27.60 -30.02
N CYS A 432 -4.05 -27.04 -28.84
CA CYS A 432 -3.19 -25.87 -28.69
C CYS A 432 -1.74 -26.17 -29.10
N CYS A 433 -1.32 -25.59 -30.21
CA CYS A 433 0.04 -25.71 -30.74
C CYS A 433 1.08 -24.87 -29.96
N ASP A 434 0.65 -23.83 -29.23
CA ASP A 434 1.53 -22.87 -28.55
C ASP A 434 0.93 -22.39 -27.23
N ARG A 435 1.41 -22.95 -26.11
CA ARG A 435 1.01 -22.56 -24.74
C ARG A 435 1.18 -21.07 -24.45
N THR A 436 2.10 -20.39 -25.14
CA THR A 436 2.34 -18.95 -24.92
C THR A 436 1.16 -18.08 -25.34
N ILE A 437 0.22 -18.61 -26.15
CA ILE A 437 -1.05 -17.94 -26.49
C ILE A 437 -1.91 -17.75 -25.23
N VAL A 438 -2.06 -18.79 -24.41
CA VAL A 438 -2.86 -18.73 -23.17
C VAL A 438 -2.19 -17.82 -22.16
N LEU A 439 -0.89 -18.00 -21.94
CA LEU A 439 -0.10 -17.21 -20.99
C LEU A 439 -0.16 -15.72 -21.36
N ARG A 440 0.08 -15.37 -22.63
CA ARG A 440 -0.09 -14.00 -23.12
C ARG A 440 -1.52 -13.49 -22.94
N GLY A 441 -2.52 -14.34 -23.16
CA GLY A 441 -3.92 -14.02 -22.89
C GLY A 441 -4.18 -13.64 -21.43
N ILE A 442 -3.66 -14.43 -20.49
CA ILE A 442 -3.75 -14.19 -19.03
C ILE A 442 -2.98 -12.92 -18.63
N GLU A 443 -1.74 -12.72 -19.10
CA GLU A 443 -0.97 -11.49 -18.86
C GLU A 443 -1.71 -10.24 -19.32
N GLN A 444 -2.40 -10.30 -20.46
CA GLN A 444 -3.19 -9.17 -20.93
C GLN A 444 -4.42 -8.88 -20.05
N LEU A 445 -4.97 -9.86 -19.32
CA LEU A 445 -6.01 -9.62 -18.31
C LEU A 445 -5.44 -8.82 -17.13
N PHE A 446 -4.30 -9.27 -16.56
CA PHE A 446 -3.63 -8.57 -15.45
C PHE A 446 -3.20 -7.15 -15.85
N ALA A 447 -2.60 -6.99 -17.02
CA ALA A 447 -2.20 -5.68 -17.53
C ALA A 447 -3.40 -4.73 -17.73
N PHE A 448 -4.55 -5.24 -18.16
CA PHE A 448 -5.76 -4.43 -18.31
C PHE A 448 -6.41 -4.11 -16.96
N ASP A 449 -6.43 -5.04 -16.01
CA ASP A 449 -6.94 -4.78 -14.65
C ASP A 449 -6.08 -3.76 -13.90
N SER A 450 -4.75 -3.82 -14.04
CA SER A 450 -3.84 -2.80 -13.50
C SER A 450 -4.12 -1.43 -14.10
N PHE A 451 -4.38 -1.36 -15.42
CA PHE A 451 -4.74 -0.13 -16.12
C PHE A 451 -6.06 0.44 -15.60
N ILE A 452 -7.10 -0.38 -15.45
CA ILE A 452 -8.38 0.06 -14.90
C ILE A 452 -8.24 0.53 -13.44
N ASP A 453 -7.45 -0.19 -12.63
CA ASP A 453 -7.17 0.17 -11.23
C ASP A 453 -6.49 1.54 -11.09
N GLU A 454 -5.46 1.80 -11.90
CA GLU A 454 -4.76 3.09 -11.95
C GLU A 454 -5.70 4.24 -12.31
N ARG A 455 -6.69 3.99 -13.18
CA ARG A 455 -7.70 4.99 -13.58
C ARG A 455 -8.81 5.20 -12.57
N CYS A 456 -9.08 4.24 -11.67
CA CYS A 456 -10.04 4.41 -10.56
C CYS A 456 -9.47 5.19 -9.36
N LYS A 457 -8.14 5.27 -9.19
CA LYS A 457 -7.49 5.91 -8.02
C LYS A 457 -7.71 7.42 -7.84
N TYR A 458 -8.42 8.07 -8.75
CA TYR A 458 -8.78 9.48 -8.62
C TYR A 458 -9.98 9.72 -7.67
N ASP A 459 -10.74 8.68 -7.31
CA ASP A 459 -11.84 8.74 -6.35
C ASP A 459 -11.38 8.23 -4.96
N GLU A 460 -10.80 9.10 -4.11
CA GLU A 460 -10.31 8.78 -2.75
C GLU A 460 -11.44 8.53 -1.71
N CYS A 461 -12.54 7.87 -2.08
CA CYS A 461 -13.65 7.52 -1.18
C CYS A 461 -13.53 6.09 -0.66
N ASP A 462 -12.72 5.91 0.38
CA ASP A 462 -12.23 4.60 0.87
C ASP A 462 -13.30 3.56 1.29
N GLU A 463 -14.50 3.98 1.70
CA GLU A 463 -15.39 3.13 2.53
C GLU A 463 -16.42 2.28 1.74
N TYR A 464 -16.73 2.58 0.47
CA TYR A 464 -17.86 1.93 -0.26
C TYR A 464 -17.52 1.33 -1.64
N SER A 465 -16.24 1.27 -2.02
CA SER A 465 -15.79 0.99 -3.40
C SER A 465 -16.19 -0.37 -3.99
N ALA A 466 -16.26 -1.44 -3.20
CA ALA A 466 -16.35 -2.82 -3.70
C ALA A 466 -17.53 -3.10 -4.66
N VAL A 467 -18.72 -2.51 -4.42
CA VAL A 467 -19.93 -2.71 -5.24
C VAL A 467 -19.84 -1.99 -6.59
N TYR A 468 -19.08 -0.90 -6.67
CA TYR A 468 -18.93 -0.08 -7.87
C TYR A 468 -17.68 -0.42 -8.68
N SER A 469 -16.72 -1.11 -8.06
CA SER A 469 -15.47 -1.53 -8.69
C SER A 469 -15.69 -2.23 -10.06
N PRO A 470 -14.88 -1.89 -11.08
CA PRO A 470 -14.93 -2.56 -12.37
C PRO A 470 -14.73 -4.08 -12.25
N PRO A 471 -15.51 -4.91 -12.98
CA PRO A 471 -15.36 -6.36 -12.92
C PRO A 471 -13.98 -6.78 -13.42
N ARG A 472 -13.12 -7.26 -12.51
CA ARG A 472 -11.73 -7.62 -12.80
C ARG A 472 -11.67 -8.65 -13.93
N MET A 473 -10.99 -8.32 -15.02
CA MET A 473 -10.79 -9.21 -16.16
C MET A 473 -10.19 -10.56 -15.76
N VAL A 474 -9.33 -10.60 -14.74
CA VAL A 474 -8.75 -11.82 -14.14
C VAL A 474 -9.82 -12.86 -13.75
N ASP A 475 -10.96 -12.48 -13.13
CA ASP A 475 -11.99 -13.47 -12.77
C ASP A 475 -12.69 -14.12 -13.98
N THR A 476 -12.41 -13.65 -15.20
CA THR A 476 -12.89 -14.30 -16.43
C THR A 476 -12.27 -15.68 -16.62
N PHE A 477 -11.07 -15.94 -16.11
CA PHE A 477 -10.49 -17.29 -16.04
C PHE A 477 -10.58 -17.90 -14.63
N LEU A 478 -10.25 -17.15 -13.57
CA LEU A 478 -10.22 -17.70 -12.19
C LEU A 478 -11.54 -18.33 -11.74
N LEU A 479 -12.68 -17.79 -12.16
CA LEU A 479 -14.02 -18.30 -11.78
C LEU A 479 -14.64 -19.26 -12.81
N THR A 480 -13.98 -19.53 -13.94
CA THR A 480 -14.59 -20.30 -15.03
C THR A 480 -14.00 -21.70 -15.22
N ASP A 481 -12.78 -21.94 -14.77
CA ASP A 481 -12.14 -23.26 -14.85
C ASP A 481 -10.98 -23.37 -13.82
N GLU A 482 -11.20 -24.16 -12.75
CA GLU A 482 -10.19 -24.43 -11.72
C GLU A 482 -8.97 -25.19 -12.27
N SER A 483 -9.15 -26.01 -13.31
CA SER A 483 -8.06 -26.79 -13.92
C SER A 483 -7.14 -25.92 -14.76
N LEU A 484 -7.69 -24.93 -15.48
CA LEU A 484 -6.91 -23.90 -16.17
C LEU A 484 -6.14 -23.01 -15.18
N PHE A 485 -6.77 -22.65 -14.05
CA PHE A 485 -6.10 -21.90 -12.99
C PHE A 485 -4.93 -22.69 -12.40
N GLN A 486 -5.13 -23.97 -12.07
CA GLN A 486 -4.07 -24.84 -11.56
C GLN A 486 -2.93 -25.03 -12.57
N TRP A 487 -3.25 -25.25 -13.85
CA TRP A 487 -2.24 -25.32 -14.92
C TRP A 487 -1.44 -24.02 -15.05
N TRP A 488 -2.11 -22.86 -15.00
CA TRP A 488 -1.41 -21.58 -15.04
C TRP A 488 -0.48 -21.39 -13.83
N LEU A 489 -0.91 -21.80 -12.62
CA LEU A 489 -0.04 -21.75 -11.45
C LEU A 489 1.21 -22.62 -11.61
N GLU A 490 1.09 -23.78 -12.24
CA GLU A 490 2.24 -24.67 -12.51
C GLU A 490 3.20 -24.06 -13.53
N GLU A 491 2.70 -23.53 -14.66
CA GLU A 491 3.55 -22.88 -15.68
C GLU A 491 4.17 -21.57 -15.18
N GLU A 492 3.45 -20.77 -14.38
CA GLU A 492 3.96 -19.54 -13.77
C GLU A 492 5.08 -19.85 -12.77
N ARG A 493 4.86 -20.84 -11.88
CA ARG A 493 5.89 -21.32 -10.94
C ARG A 493 7.11 -21.80 -11.69
N ASP A 494 6.93 -22.78 -12.59
CA ASP A 494 8.05 -23.42 -13.29
C ASP A 494 8.81 -22.41 -14.18
N GLY A 495 8.12 -21.41 -14.73
CA GLY A 495 8.72 -20.29 -15.45
C GLY A 495 9.57 -19.38 -14.54
N MET A 496 9.05 -18.95 -13.39
CA MET A 496 9.83 -18.14 -12.43
C MET A 496 11.03 -18.91 -11.87
N SER A 497 10.83 -20.17 -11.47
CA SER A 497 11.86 -21.10 -11.01
C SER A 497 12.96 -21.28 -12.07
N SER A 498 12.58 -21.57 -13.32
CA SER A 498 13.53 -21.75 -14.43
C SER A 498 14.37 -20.50 -14.67
N LEU A 499 13.78 -19.30 -14.66
CA LEU A 499 14.51 -18.04 -14.81
C LEU A 499 15.51 -17.81 -13.66
N LEU A 500 15.11 -18.11 -12.43
CA LEU A 500 15.98 -17.99 -11.25
C LEU A 500 17.14 -18.99 -11.31
N CYS A 501 16.85 -20.25 -11.62
CA CYS A 501 17.86 -21.30 -11.79
C CYS A 501 18.82 -21.04 -12.97
N GLU A 502 18.34 -20.49 -14.09
CA GLU A 502 19.18 -20.10 -15.23
C GLU A 502 20.12 -18.96 -14.85
N CYS A 503 19.62 -17.92 -14.18
CA CYS A 503 20.41 -16.80 -13.68
C CYS A 503 21.47 -17.26 -12.65
N ALA A 504 21.10 -18.14 -11.72
CA ALA A 504 22.00 -18.76 -10.77
C ALA A 504 23.11 -19.58 -11.46
N SER A 505 22.72 -20.44 -12.40
CA SER A 505 23.65 -21.30 -13.15
C SER A 505 24.62 -20.47 -14.00
N SER A 506 24.14 -19.44 -14.68
CA SER A 506 24.95 -18.50 -15.47
C SER A 506 25.92 -17.71 -14.59
N THR A 507 25.47 -17.26 -13.41
CA THR A 507 26.33 -16.58 -12.42
C THR A 507 27.45 -17.50 -11.96
N LEU A 508 27.13 -18.72 -11.52
CA LEU A 508 28.11 -19.72 -11.08
C LEU A 508 29.11 -20.08 -12.19
N LEU A 509 28.64 -20.37 -13.41
CA LEU A 509 29.51 -20.69 -14.55
C LEU A 509 30.49 -19.55 -14.85
N SER A 510 30.03 -18.30 -14.82
CA SER A 510 30.90 -17.13 -15.06
C SER A 510 32.03 -17.01 -14.02
N GLN A 511 31.76 -17.32 -12.74
CA GLN A 511 32.78 -17.34 -11.68
C GLN A 511 33.77 -18.52 -11.82
N TYR A 512 33.34 -19.69 -12.29
CA TYR A 512 34.21 -20.85 -12.50
C TYR A 512 35.17 -20.66 -13.68
N GLU A 513 34.69 -20.12 -14.80
CA GLU A 513 35.54 -19.87 -15.98
C GLU A 513 36.66 -18.86 -15.69
N GLU A 514 36.36 -17.78 -14.96
CA GLU A 514 37.39 -16.80 -14.55
C GLU A 514 38.46 -17.42 -13.65
N SER A 515 38.12 -18.41 -12.81
CA SER A 515 39.09 -19.05 -11.90
C SER A 515 40.05 -20.02 -12.58
N CYS A 516 39.71 -20.58 -13.75
CA CYS A 516 40.51 -21.64 -14.39
C CYS A 516 41.55 -21.11 -15.39
N VAL A 517 41.27 -19.98 -16.06
CA VAL A 517 42.12 -19.45 -17.16
C VAL A 517 43.48 -18.90 -16.68
N GLY A 518 43.65 -18.68 -15.37
CA GLY A 518 44.92 -18.23 -14.78
C GLY A 518 46.01 -19.29 -14.60
N GLY A 519 45.71 -20.58 -14.83
CA GLY A 519 46.63 -21.70 -14.56
C GLY A 519 47.17 -22.39 -15.82
N GLU A 520 48.50 -22.33 -16.00
CA GLU A 520 49.29 -23.33 -16.75
C GLU A 520 48.94 -23.55 -18.24
N GLY A 521 49.02 -22.50 -19.07
CA GLY A 521 48.65 -22.55 -20.49
C GLY A 521 49.55 -21.81 -21.50
N GLY A 522 50.85 -22.16 -21.60
CA GLY A 522 51.59 -22.07 -22.88
C GLY A 522 51.93 -20.71 -23.51
N ALA A 523 53.00 -20.06 -23.01
CA ALA A 523 54.12 -19.50 -23.80
C ALA A 523 53.93 -18.53 -24.99
N HIS A 524 52.73 -18.09 -25.38
CA HIS A 524 52.55 -17.04 -26.40
C HIS A 524 52.11 -15.71 -25.79
N VAL A 525 53.10 -14.95 -25.32
CA VAL A 525 52.96 -13.53 -24.96
C VAL A 525 52.97 -12.70 -26.25
N PRO A 526 51.86 -12.08 -26.70
CA PRO A 526 51.93 -11.02 -27.70
C PRO A 526 52.68 -9.82 -27.08
N ALA A 527 53.69 -9.33 -27.80
CA ALA A 527 54.67 -8.43 -27.20
C ALA A 527 54.11 -7.03 -26.87
N ALA A 528 54.17 -6.69 -25.58
CA ALA A 528 54.43 -5.36 -25.04
C ALA A 528 53.69 -4.15 -25.66
N GLY A 529 52.41 -3.97 -25.29
CA GLY A 529 51.78 -2.65 -25.21
C GLY A 529 51.73 -2.18 -23.74
N ASN A 530 52.63 -1.30 -23.33
CA ASN A 530 52.77 -0.86 -21.93
C ASN A 530 51.71 0.18 -21.51
N ASN A 531 50.43 -0.21 -21.43
CA ASN A 531 49.40 0.56 -20.72
C ASN A 531 49.16 -0.04 -19.31
N PRO A 532 49.79 0.49 -18.24
CA PRO A 532 49.61 -0.02 -16.89
C PRO A 532 48.18 0.14 -16.34
N ASP A 533 47.37 1.02 -16.93
CA ASP A 533 45.95 1.23 -16.58
C ASP A 533 44.99 0.25 -17.28
N GLY A 534 45.54 -0.69 -18.07
CA GLY A 534 44.77 -1.71 -18.80
C GLY A 534 44.09 -2.76 -17.92
N CYS A 535 44.34 -2.75 -16.61
CA CYS A 535 43.54 -3.50 -15.63
C CYS A 535 42.22 -2.78 -15.38
N ALA A 536 41.43 -2.59 -16.45
CA ALA A 536 40.06 -2.13 -16.37
C ALA A 536 39.33 -3.06 -15.41
N TYR A 537 39.01 -2.55 -14.22
CA TYR A 537 38.12 -3.22 -13.28
C TYR A 537 36.86 -3.59 -14.06
N ARG A 538 36.72 -4.88 -14.43
CA ARG A 538 35.44 -5.43 -14.90
C ARG A 538 34.42 -4.95 -13.88
N GLN A 539 33.35 -4.29 -14.34
CA GLN A 539 32.35 -3.68 -13.46
C GLN A 539 31.77 -4.77 -12.58
N GLN A 540 32.37 -4.91 -11.40
CA GLN A 540 32.09 -5.97 -10.45
C GLN A 540 30.68 -5.66 -9.94
N ARG A 541 29.71 -6.44 -10.42
CA ARG A 541 28.30 -6.13 -10.21
C ARG A 541 28.05 -6.08 -8.72
N LEU A 542 27.48 -4.97 -8.26
CA LEU A 542 27.41 -4.62 -6.84
C LEU A 542 26.50 -5.59 -6.06
N TYR A 543 25.54 -6.19 -6.78
CA TYR A 543 24.57 -7.14 -6.27
C TYR A 543 24.66 -8.45 -7.05
N PRO A 544 24.33 -9.60 -6.42
CA PRO A 544 24.12 -10.84 -7.14
C PRO A 544 22.95 -10.66 -8.12
N GLN A 545 23.17 -11.01 -9.39
CA GLN A 545 22.15 -10.92 -10.44
C GLN A 545 20.88 -11.71 -10.06
N VAL A 546 21.06 -12.80 -9.31
CA VAL A 546 20.00 -13.65 -8.78
C VAL A 546 19.10 -12.91 -7.78
N SER A 547 19.66 -12.05 -6.92
CA SER A 547 18.87 -11.26 -5.95
C SER A 547 18.06 -10.16 -6.64
N GLU A 548 18.63 -9.49 -7.65
CA GLU A 548 17.93 -8.50 -8.47
C GLU A 548 16.78 -9.12 -9.26
N LEU A 549 17.04 -10.29 -9.89
CA LEU A 549 16.01 -11.06 -10.58
C LEU A 549 14.93 -11.56 -9.61
N PHE A 550 15.30 -12.10 -8.45
CA PHE A 550 14.34 -12.54 -7.43
C PHE A 550 13.43 -11.39 -6.99
N VAL A 551 13.97 -10.20 -6.67
CA VAL A 551 13.17 -9.03 -6.30
C VAL A 551 12.24 -8.62 -7.45
N SER A 552 12.69 -8.70 -8.69
CA SER A 552 11.88 -8.37 -9.88
C SER A 552 10.73 -9.38 -10.10
N LEU A 553 11.00 -10.68 -9.99
CA LEU A 553 10.01 -11.76 -10.08
C LEU A 553 8.99 -11.67 -8.93
N LEU A 554 9.48 -11.45 -7.71
CA LEU A 554 8.64 -11.22 -6.53
C LEU A 554 7.74 -9.99 -6.71
N HIS A 555 8.27 -8.87 -7.21
CA HIS A 555 7.47 -7.68 -7.50
C HIS A 555 6.39 -7.97 -8.54
N ALA A 556 6.72 -8.65 -9.65
CA ALA A 556 5.74 -9.07 -10.66
C ALA A 556 4.65 -9.98 -10.07
N ALA A 557 5.03 -10.96 -9.23
CA ALA A 557 4.09 -11.83 -8.53
C ALA A 557 3.18 -11.06 -7.56
N ARG A 558 3.72 -10.03 -6.87
CA ARG A 558 2.94 -9.14 -5.99
C ARG A 558 1.93 -8.29 -6.76
N CYS A 559 2.31 -7.74 -7.92
CA CYS A 559 1.37 -7.02 -8.79
C CYS A 559 0.18 -7.92 -9.19
N LYS A 560 0.43 -9.18 -9.55
CA LYS A 560 -0.61 -10.17 -9.85
C LYS A 560 -1.52 -10.44 -8.64
N ILE A 561 -0.95 -10.66 -7.44
CA ILE A 561 -1.75 -10.85 -6.19
C ILE A 561 -2.67 -9.66 -5.91
N HIS A 562 -2.20 -8.43 -6.08
CA HIS A 562 -3.00 -7.24 -5.79
C HIS A 562 -4.25 -7.13 -6.69
N ILE A 563 -4.16 -7.64 -7.92
CA ILE A 563 -5.26 -7.68 -8.90
C ILE A 563 -6.28 -8.80 -8.60
N ILE A 564 -5.84 -9.91 -8.01
CA ILE A 564 -6.72 -11.03 -7.64
C ILE A 564 -7.66 -10.59 -6.51
N ALA A 565 -8.94 -10.37 -6.81
CA ALA A 565 -9.90 -9.87 -5.82
C ALA A 565 -10.25 -10.90 -4.73
N HIS A 566 -10.38 -12.19 -5.09
CA HIS A 566 -10.88 -13.22 -4.19
C HIS A 566 -9.77 -13.80 -3.29
N GLU A 567 -9.93 -13.67 -1.98
CA GLU A 567 -8.88 -13.96 -1.00
C GLU A 567 -8.35 -15.41 -1.07
N GLN A 568 -9.24 -16.39 -1.29
CA GLN A 568 -8.85 -17.79 -1.46
C GLN A 568 -7.87 -17.99 -2.64
N TYR A 569 -8.06 -17.27 -3.76
CA TYR A 569 -7.14 -17.38 -4.90
C TYR A 569 -5.82 -16.65 -4.66
N LYS A 570 -5.81 -15.55 -3.87
CA LYS A 570 -4.55 -14.95 -3.40
C LYS A 570 -3.75 -15.95 -2.58
N GLN A 571 -4.39 -16.62 -1.61
CA GLN A 571 -3.74 -17.61 -0.75
C GLN A 571 -3.19 -18.80 -1.56
N ILE A 572 -3.96 -19.33 -2.52
CA ILE A 572 -3.50 -20.40 -3.42
C ILE A 572 -2.31 -19.91 -4.27
N TYR A 573 -2.37 -18.70 -4.84
CA TYR A 573 -1.27 -18.13 -5.63
C TYR A 573 -0.01 -17.90 -4.77
N MET A 574 -0.14 -17.37 -3.55
CA MET A 574 0.97 -17.20 -2.61
C MET A 574 1.62 -18.53 -2.24
N ALA A 575 0.82 -19.58 -2.02
CA ALA A 575 1.30 -20.90 -1.66
C ALA A 575 1.96 -21.65 -2.84
N ASN A 576 1.51 -21.43 -4.08
CA ASN A 576 2.03 -22.15 -5.27
C ASN A 576 3.11 -21.40 -6.05
N ILE A 577 3.17 -20.06 -5.97
CA ILE A 577 4.13 -19.23 -6.69
C ILE A 577 5.17 -18.63 -5.75
N ILE A 578 4.75 -17.78 -4.81
CA ILE A 578 5.70 -16.99 -4.01
C ILE A 578 6.44 -17.86 -2.99
N ALA A 579 5.75 -18.78 -2.30
CA ALA A 579 6.42 -19.64 -1.32
C ALA A 579 7.50 -20.55 -1.96
N PRO A 580 7.26 -21.23 -3.10
CA PRO A 580 8.30 -21.94 -3.85
C PRO A 580 9.43 -21.03 -4.34
N LEU A 581 9.12 -19.87 -4.94
CA LEU A 581 10.13 -18.90 -5.40
C LEU A 581 11.05 -18.44 -4.25
N CYS A 582 10.49 -18.16 -3.08
CA CYS A 582 11.25 -17.84 -1.87
C CYS A 582 12.08 -19.03 -1.38
N SER A 583 11.55 -20.27 -1.44
CA SER A 583 12.29 -21.47 -1.06
C SER A 583 13.51 -21.70 -1.96
N GLU A 584 13.33 -21.66 -3.28
CA GLU A 584 14.43 -21.85 -4.24
C GLU A 584 15.50 -20.76 -4.12
N TYR A 585 15.09 -19.52 -3.89
CA TYR A 585 16.04 -18.44 -3.59
C TYR A 585 16.82 -18.72 -2.29
N LEU A 586 16.15 -19.13 -1.21
CA LEU A 586 16.80 -19.48 0.05
C LEU A 586 17.77 -20.67 -0.09
N ASP A 587 17.38 -21.71 -0.82
CA ASP A 587 18.22 -22.88 -1.12
C ASP A 587 19.47 -22.47 -1.92
N PHE A 588 19.32 -21.58 -2.91
CA PHE A 588 20.44 -20.99 -3.64
C PHE A 588 21.37 -20.17 -2.74
N ILE A 589 20.84 -19.25 -1.93
CA ILE A 589 21.64 -18.42 -1.01
C ILE A 589 22.41 -19.28 0.00
N HIS A 590 21.78 -20.33 0.54
CA HIS A 590 22.45 -21.27 1.45
C HIS A 590 23.54 -22.08 0.73
N ALA A 591 23.31 -22.53 -0.51
CA ALA A 591 24.33 -23.22 -1.31
C ALA A 591 25.54 -22.31 -1.60
N GLU A 592 25.31 -21.05 -1.96
CA GLU A 592 26.34 -20.05 -2.24
C GLU A 592 27.14 -19.69 -0.97
N ALA A 593 26.46 -19.39 0.14
CA ALA A 593 27.10 -19.15 1.43
C ALA A 593 27.98 -20.34 1.88
N SER A 594 27.47 -21.57 1.74
CA SER A 594 28.23 -22.79 2.03
C SER A 594 29.48 -22.93 1.15
N TRP A 595 29.40 -22.54 -0.13
CA TRP A 595 30.52 -22.58 -1.07
C TRP A 595 31.55 -21.47 -0.79
N LEU A 596 31.11 -20.23 -0.54
CA LEU A 596 31.98 -19.12 -0.14
C LEU A 596 32.70 -19.43 1.17
N ARG A 597 32.03 -20.05 2.16
CA ARG A 597 32.66 -20.56 3.38
C ARG A 597 33.73 -21.62 3.07
N LYS A 598 33.42 -22.61 2.23
CA LYS A 598 34.40 -23.63 1.80
C LYS A 598 35.62 -23.00 1.10
N ARG A 599 35.42 -21.96 0.29
CA ARG A 599 36.52 -21.21 -0.35
C ARG A 599 37.36 -20.41 0.64
N LEU A 600 36.74 -19.75 1.63
CA LEU A 600 37.47 -19.04 2.70
C LEU A 600 38.32 -20.01 3.53
N LEU A 601 37.75 -21.17 3.87
CA LEU A 601 38.39 -22.21 4.67
C LEU A 601 39.34 -23.11 3.85
N ALA A 602 39.37 -23.01 2.53
CA ALA A 602 40.32 -23.76 1.71
C ALA A 602 41.76 -23.42 2.13
N ARG A 603 42.63 -24.44 2.22
CA ARG A 603 44.06 -24.21 2.33
C ARG A 603 44.60 -23.93 0.93
N SER A 604 45.40 -22.88 0.78
CA SER A 604 46.07 -22.62 -0.49
C SER A 604 46.88 -23.86 -0.89
N PRO A 605 46.67 -24.45 -2.08
CA PRO A 605 47.42 -25.62 -2.50
C PRO A 605 48.90 -25.25 -2.50
N SER A 606 49.67 -26.00 -1.71
CA SER A 606 50.98 -25.55 -1.24
C SER A 606 51.88 -25.19 -2.43
N ALA A 607 52.24 -23.92 -2.56
CA ALA A 607 53.22 -23.46 -3.53
C ALA A 607 54.54 -24.21 -3.26
N SER A 608 54.81 -25.24 -4.06
CA SER A 608 55.94 -26.14 -3.86
C SER A 608 57.23 -25.33 -3.81
N SER A 609 58.08 -25.59 -2.81
CA SER A 609 59.05 -24.64 -2.28
C SER A 609 60.34 -24.48 -3.13
N THR A 610 60.20 -24.25 -4.44
CA THR A 610 61.31 -24.19 -5.40
C THR A 610 61.75 -22.78 -5.80
N ALA A 611 61.03 -21.73 -5.41
CA ALA A 611 61.37 -20.33 -5.71
C ALA A 611 62.34 -19.71 -4.69
N VAL A 612 63.63 -20.03 -4.79
CA VAL A 612 64.71 -19.35 -4.04
C VAL A 612 64.98 -17.98 -4.66
N SER A 613 64.31 -16.93 -4.17
CA SER A 613 64.65 -15.53 -4.50
C SER A 613 64.59 -14.64 -3.26
N ASN A 614 65.63 -13.83 -3.09
CA ASN A 614 65.94 -13.18 -1.82
C ASN A 614 65.12 -11.89 -1.58
N VAL A 615 64.85 -11.61 -0.30
CA VAL A 615 64.30 -10.35 0.25
C VAL A 615 62.85 -10.03 -0.14
N ARG A 616 61.90 -10.79 0.45
CA ARG A 616 60.58 -10.27 0.83
C ARG A 616 60.31 -10.64 2.29
N VAL A 617 59.56 -9.79 3.00
CA VAL A 617 59.15 -10.03 4.40
C VAL A 617 58.41 -11.37 4.48
N PRO A 618 58.74 -12.26 5.44
CA PRO A 618 58.14 -13.58 5.52
C PRO A 618 56.70 -13.51 6.03
N ARG A 619 55.74 -13.27 5.11
CA ARG A 619 54.31 -13.57 5.33
C ARG A 619 54.17 -15.04 5.71
N SER A 620 53.27 -15.36 6.63
CA SER A 620 52.99 -16.77 6.93
C SER A 620 52.44 -17.50 5.70
N VAL A 621 52.95 -18.71 5.45
CA VAL A 621 52.63 -19.56 4.28
C VAL A 621 51.15 -20.04 4.30
N ASN A 622 50.43 -19.78 5.39
CA ASN A 622 49.08 -20.29 5.65
C ASN A 622 47.95 -19.30 5.30
N LEU A 623 48.25 -18.02 5.08
CA LEU A 623 47.22 -17.03 4.74
C LEU A 623 46.75 -17.18 3.28
N PRO A 624 45.44 -17.00 2.98
CA PRO A 624 44.98 -16.81 1.62
C PRO A 624 45.57 -15.54 1.01
N SER A 625 45.62 -15.43 -0.32
CA SER A 625 46.16 -14.25 -0.98
C SER A 625 45.28 -13.02 -0.76
N ASP A 626 45.90 -11.82 -0.73
CA ASP A 626 45.19 -10.55 -0.54
C ASP A 626 44.03 -10.39 -1.53
N ALA A 627 44.24 -10.77 -2.80
CA ALA A 627 43.21 -10.74 -3.84
C ALA A 627 42.06 -11.73 -3.60
N LEU A 628 42.36 -12.93 -3.09
CA LEU A 628 41.34 -13.93 -2.77
C LEU A 628 40.52 -13.51 -1.54
N LEU A 629 41.14 -12.94 -0.51
CA LEU A 629 40.42 -12.39 0.65
C LEU A 629 39.51 -11.23 0.22
N THR A 630 40.03 -10.25 -0.53
CA THR A 630 39.21 -9.15 -1.07
C THR A 630 38.04 -9.68 -1.89
N TRP A 631 38.26 -10.63 -2.81
CA TRP A 631 37.19 -11.19 -3.62
C TRP A 631 36.13 -11.91 -2.76
N ILE A 632 36.53 -12.82 -1.86
CA ILE A 632 35.58 -13.55 -0.98
C ILE A 632 34.77 -12.58 -0.13
N THR A 633 35.39 -11.56 0.49
CA THR A 633 34.68 -10.56 1.28
C THR A 633 33.65 -9.78 0.45
N LEU A 634 33.99 -9.42 -0.79
CA LEU A 634 33.07 -8.71 -1.69
C LEU A 634 31.87 -9.58 -2.06
N GLU A 635 32.08 -10.85 -2.42
CA GLU A 635 30.96 -11.77 -2.74
C GLU A 635 30.04 -11.99 -1.53
N TRP A 636 30.59 -12.20 -0.32
CA TRP A 636 29.78 -12.27 0.92
C TRP A 636 28.98 -10.98 1.17
N ALA A 637 29.63 -9.81 1.06
CA ALA A 637 28.97 -8.52 1.26
C ALA A 637 27.84 -8.30 0.24
N SER A 638 28.05 -8.65 -1.02
CA SER A 638 27.02 -8.61 -2.07
C SER A 638 25.88 -9.61 -1.82
N LEU A 639 26.18 -10.86 -1.42
CA LEU A 639 25.19 -11.90 -1.09
C LEU A 639 24.26 -11.47 0.07
N ILE A 640 24.85 -10.97 1.15
CA ILE A 640 24.13 -10.48 2.33
C ILE A 640 23.31 -9.23 1.98
N THR A 641 23.86 -8.30 1.19
CA THR A 641 23.14 -7.10 0.74
C THR A 641 21.95 -7.45 -0.16
N GLY A 642 22.14 -8.33 -1.15
CA GLY A 642 21.07 -8.80 -2.04
C GLY A 642 19.94 -9.49 -1.27
N THR A 643 20.27 -10.30 -0.26
CA THR A 643 19.28 -10.96 0.60
C THR A 643 18.56 -9.98 1.52
N ASN A 644 19.24 -8.94 2.03
CA ASN A 644 18.59 -7.87 2.79
C ASN A 644 17.64 -7.03 1.92
N LEU A 645 18.02 -6.71 0.68
CA LEU A 645 17.13 -6.01 -0.27
C LEU A 645 15.89 -6.87 -0.62
N ALA A 646 16.07 -8.18 -0.77
CA ALA A 646 14.97 -9.13 -0.94
C ALA A 646 14.03 -9.17 0.28
N ALA A 647 14.57 -9.19 1.50
CA ALA A 647 13.78 -9.10 2.73
C ALA A 647 13.01 -7.77 2.82
N GLN A 648 13.64 -6.65 2.50
CA GLN A 648 12.99 -5.33 2.49
C GLN A 648 11.91 -5.22 1.42
N ALA A 649 12.10 -5.82 0.23
CA ALA A 649 11.08 -5.88 -0.82
C ALA A 649 9.83 -6.70 -0.41
N LEU A 650 9.96 -7.63 0.54
CA LEU A 650 8.83 -8.31 1.17
C LEU A 650 8.10 -7.38 2.18
N LEU A 651 8.86 -6.71 3.05
CA LEU A 651 8.33 -5.93 4.19
C LEU A 651 7.76 -4.54 3.81
N LEU A 652 8.39 -3.80 2.89
CA LEU A 652 8.12 -2.37 2.63
C LEU A 652 6.65 -2.03 2.35
N HIS A 653 5.90 -2.95 1.75
CA HIS A 653 4.53 -2.73 1.30
C HIS A 653 3.46 -2.81 2.39
N GLN A 654 3.77 -3.25 3.61
CA GLN A 654 2.78 -3.26 4.70
C GLN A 654 2.40 -1.83 5.15
N SER A 655 3.34 -0.89 5.07
CA SER A 655 3.14 0.51 5.49
C SER A 655 2.05 1.29 4.74
N ILE A 656 1.62 0.78 3.57
CA ILE A 656 0.63 1.45 2.70
C ILE A 656 -0.80 0.95 3.00
N SER A 657 -0.98 -0.18 3.68
CA SER A 657 -2.30 -0.77 3.96
C SER A 657 -2.59 -0.77 5.46
N ASN A 658 -2.90 0.42 6.00
CA ASN A 658 -3.32 0.62 7.40
C ASN A 658 -4.78 0.17 7.68
N GLY A 659 -5.37 -0.70 6.85
CA GLY A 659 -6.72 -1.23 7.04
C GLY A 659 -6.71 -2.58 7.78
N ASP A 660 -7.75 -2.84 8.58
CA ASP A 660 -7.91 -3.96 9.54
C ASP A 660 -7.80 -5.41 8.99
N HIS A 661 -7.33 -5.63 7.77
CA HIS A 661 -7.20 -6.95 7.14
C HIS A 661 -5.88 -7.67 7.50
N HIS A 662 -5.53 -7.67 8.80
CA HIS A 662 -4.21 -8.11 9.27
C HIS A 662 -3.87 -9.60 9.03
N HIS A 663 -4.84 -10.52 9.06
CA HIS A 663 -4.58 -11.96 9.20
C HIS A 663 -3.91 -12.70 8.01
N HIS A 664 -3.70 -12.04 6.86
CA HIS A 664 -3.12 -12.70 5.67
C HIS A 664 -1.80 -12.11 5.20
N HIS A 665 -1.41 -10.93 5.69
CA HIS A 665 -0.07 -10.38 5.44
C HIS A 665 1.02 -11.10 6.25
N ASP A 666 0.64 -11.77 7.35
CA ASP A 666 1.48 -12.63 8.19
C ASP A 666 2.49 -13.52 7.43
N LEU A 667 2.10 -14.14 6.29
CA LEU A 667 2.98 -15.11 5.64
C LEU A 667 4.19 -14.44 4.99
N LEU A 668 3.99 -13.36 4.23
CA LEU A 668 5.10 -12.65 3.58
C LEU A 668 5.94 -11.87 4.60
N GLU A 669 5.32 -11.41 5.68
CA GLU A 669 6.03 -10.78 6.80
C GLU A 669 6.96 -11.79 7.49
N ARG A 670 6.45 -12.98 7.85
CA ARG A 670 7.25 -14.06 8.45
C ARG A 670 8.38 -14.51 7.52
N VAL A 671 8.16 -14.59 6.20
CA VAL A 671 9.22 -14.88 5.23
C VAL A 671 10.24 -13.73 5.17
N GLY A 672 9.80 -12.48 5.11
CA GLY A 672 10.68 -11.31 5.09
C GLY A 672 11.56 -11.21 6.35
N GLU A 673 10.98 -11.40 7.53
CA GLU A 673 11.71 -11.41 8.79
C GLU A 673 12.62 -12.66 8.90
N SER A 674 12.23 -13.81 8.35
CA SER A 674 13.11 -14.98 8.24
C SER A 674 14.32 -14.73 7.32
N MET A 675 14.12 -14.03 6.20
CA MET A 675 15.21 -13.62 5.30
C MET A 675 16.15 -12.59 5.95
N LYS A 676 15.60 -11.66 6.75
CA LYS A 676 16.37 -10.70 7.56
C LYS A 676 17.19 -11.41 8.64
N ASN A 677 16.62 -12.40 9.33
CA ASN A 677 17.35 -13.25 10.28
C ASN A 677 18.45 -14.07 9.59
N LEU A 678 18.20 -14.61 8.39
CA LEU A 678 19.23 -15.26 7.58
C LEU A 678 20.38 -14.31 7.22
N CYS A 679 20.11 -13.04 6.94
CA CYS A 679 21.17 -12.05 6.72
C CYS A 679 22.08 -11.91 7.94
N THR A 680 21.52 -11.83 9.15
CA THR A 680 22.27 -11.83 10.40
C THR A 680 23.12 -13.10 10.56
N SER A 681 22.51 -14.29 10.37
CA SER A 681 23.25 -15.56 10.47
C SER A 681 24.37 -15.71 9.44
N MET A 682 24.23 -15.17 8.23
CA MET A 682 25.30 -15.13 7.22
C MET A 682 26.46 -14.21 7.65
N VAL A 683 26.16 -13.06 8.27
CA VAL A 683 27.18 -12.16 8.84
C VAL A 683 27.93 -12.85 9.98
N GLU A 684 27.22 -13.54 10.86
CA GLU A 684 27.80 -14.33 11.97
C GLU A 684 28.66 -15.49 11.44
N GLU A 685 28.19 -16.24 10.44
CA GLU A 685 28.93 -17.35 9.83
C GLU A 685 30.23 -16.88 9.17
N PHE A 686 30.19 -15.78 8.40
CA PHE A 686 31.39 -15.17 7.83
C PHE A 686 32.35 -14.70 8.93
N THR A 687 31.83 -14.00 9.95
CA THR A 687 32.62 -13.42 11.04
C THR A 687 33.32 -14.50 11.87
N SER A 688 32.60 -15.55 12.28
CA SER A 688 33.16 -16.71 12.99
C SER A 688 34.20 -17.42 12.12
N ALA A 689 33.89 -17.76 10.86
CA ALA A 689 34.84 -18.43 9.97
C ALA A 689 36.13 -17.62 9.74
N PHE A 690 36.01 -16.30 9.59
CA PHE A 690 37.16 -15.41 9.42
C PHE A 690 37.97 -15.25 10.72
N VAL A 691 37.33 -14.93 11.85
CA VAL A 691 38.03 -14.69 13.11
C VAL A 691 38.65 -15.97 13.66
N GLU A 692 37.93 -17.09 13.65
CA GLU A 692 38.41 -18.35 14.23
C GLU A 692 39.40 -19.06 13.32
N THR A 693 39.12 -19.20 12.02
CA THR A 693 40.03 -19.95 11.13
C THR A 693 41.09 -19.08 10.47
N ILE A 694 40.76 -17.86 10.02
CA ILE A 694 41.77 -17.01 9.35
C ILE A 694 42.62 -16.27 10.36
N LEU A 695 42.04 -15.55 11.32
CA LEU A 695 42.82 -14.74 12.26
C LEU A 695 43.46 -15.59 13.37
N MET A 696 42.67 -16.35 14.14
CA MET A 696 43.15 -17.11 15.28
C MET A 696 44.15 -18.21 14.87
N GLU A 697 43.77 -19.09 13.94
CA GLU A 697 44.66 -20.19 13.49
C GLU A 697 45.75 -19.74 12.51
N ARG A 698 45.39 -19.11 11.36
CA ARG A 698 46.34 -18.90 10.25
C ARG A 698 47.18 -17.64 10.40
N ALA A 699 46.59 -16.55 10.87
CA ALA A 699 47.23 -15.25 11.07
C ALA A 699 47.89 -15.10 12.46
N LYS A 700 47.89 -16.18 13.25
CA LYS A 700 48.50 -16.30 14.59
C LYS A 700 47.88 -15.43 15.69
N PHE A 701 46.67 -14.91 15.52
CA PHE A 701 46.01 -14.14 16.58
C PHE A 701 45.86 -14.96 17.87
N ALA A 702 45.64 -16.29 17.78
CA ALA A 702 45.63 -17.16 18.96
C ALA A 702 46.99 -17.22 19.67
N SER A 703 48.11 -17.11 18.93
CA SER A 703 49.45 -17.05 19.53
C SER A 703 49.66 -15.74 20.28
N TYR A 704 49.12 -14.63 19.78
CA TYR A 704 49.09 -13.37 20.53
C TYR A 704 48.22 -13.48 21.80
N VAL A 705 46.99 -14.00 21.69
CA VAL A 705 46.07 -14.19 22.83
C VAL A 705 46.69 -15.08 23.92
N MET A 706 47.38 -16.17 23.56
CA MET A 706 48.09 -17.02 24.53
C MET A 706 49.35 -16.36 25.11
N ARG A 707 49.95 -15.38 24.43
CA ARG A 707 51.16 -14.68 24.86
C ARG A 707 50.88 -13.37 25.61
N SER A 708 49.68 -12.80 25.48
CA SER A 708 49.33 -11.54 26.12
C SER A 708 49.45 -11.56 27.66
N PRO A 709 49.18 -12.65 28.41
CA PRO A 709 49.45 -12.68 29.86
C PRO A 709 50.92 -12.44 30.19
N PHE A 710 51.81 -13.02 29.39
CA PHE A 710 53.26 -12.87 29.53
C PHE A 710 53.74 -11.50 29.05
N LEU A 711 53.14 -10.96 27.98
CA LEU A 711 53.41 -9.60 27.49
C LEU A 711 53.08 -8.57 28.58
N LEU A 712 51.87 -8.66 29.15
CA LEU A 712 51.37 -7.75 30.18
C LEU A 712 52.18 -7.82 31.47
N SER A 713 52.74 -8.97 31.83
CA SER A 713 53.52 -9.14 33.05
C SER A 713 55.04 -8.95 32.90
N HIS A 714 55.53 -8.74 31.67
CA HIS A 714 56.98 -8.70 31.42
C HIS A 714 57.67 -7.50 32.07
N HIS A 715 58.78 -7.75 32.79
CA HIS A 715 59.51 -6.71 33.48
C HIS A 715 60.55 -6.06 32.54
N PRO A 716 60.47 -4.74 32.25
CA PRO A 716 61.41 -4.08 31.34
C PRO A 716 62.87 -3.97 31.84
N LEU A 717 63.19 -4.38 33.07
CA LEU A 717 64.52 -4.22 33.67
C LEU A 717 65.50 -5.35 33.34
N ASP A 718 65.08 -6.46 32.72
CA ASP A 718 66.00 -7.55 32.30
C ASP A 718 66.79 -7.20 31.01
N LEU A 719 66.67 -5.95 30.54
CA LEU A 719 67.43 -5.38 29.42
C LEU A 719 68.93 -5.20 29.71
N ASP A 720 69.36 -5.35 30.97
CA ASP A 720 70.77 -5.42 31.36
C ASP A 720 71.36 -6.83 31.22
N SER A 721 70.59 -7.82 30.74
CA SER A 721 71.10 -9.13 30.32
C SER A 721 72.18 -8.97 29.23
N PRO A 722 73.48 -9.21 29.52
CA PRO A 722 74.59 -8.70 28.71
C PRO A 722 74.86 -9.51 27.43
N GLY A 723 73.92 -10.37 27.01
CA GLY A 723 74.12 -11.37 25.95
C GLY A 723 73.50 -11.05 24.58
N ARG A 724 72.67 -10.00 24.42
CA ARG A 724 71.91 -9.75 23.16
C ARG A 724 71.89 -8.30 22.64
N ARG A 725 72.80 -7.43 23.08
CA ARG A 725 72.90 -6.04 22.60
C ARG A 725 74.25 -5.74 21.96
N LEU A 726 74.30 -5.70 20.63
CA LEU A 726 75.44 -5.15 19.89
C LEU A 726 75.11 -4.74 18.43
N LYS A 727 73.93 -4.11 18.19
CA LYS A 727 73.66 -3.45 16.89
C LYS A 727 72.52 -2.41 16.79
N ARG A 728 71.89 -1.92 17.88
CA ARG A 728 70.69 -1.05 17.76
C ARG A 728 70.69 0.26 18.57
N ASP A 729 71.78 0.59 19.24
CA ASP A 729 71.80 1.62 20.29
C ASP A 729 72.24 3.03 19.81
N LYS A 730 71.74 3.53 18.67
CA LYS A 730 72.15 4.88 18.17
C LYS A 730 71.07 5.91 17.84
N ASP A 731 69.79 5.53 17.80
CA ASP A 731 68.70 6.43 17.37
C ASP A 731 67.65 6.75 18.46
N MET A 732 67.96 6.47 19.74
CA MET A 732 67.03 6.62 20.89
C MET A 732 66.76 8.07 21.36
N SER A 733 67.08 9.10 20.56
CA SER A 733 66.84 10.51 20.94
C SER A 733 65.50 11.08 20.48
N SER A 734 64.70 10.34 19.70
CA SER A 734 63.31 10.72 19.41
C SER A 734 62.41 10.36 20.60
N ARG A 735 61.73 11.35 21.18
CA ARG A 735 60.83 11.15 22.34
C ARG A 735 59.53 10.39 22.03
N HIS A 736 59.29 10.04 20.76
CA HIS A 736 58.23 9.11 20.40
C HIS A 736 58.81 7.70 20.40
N VAL A 737 58.50 6.94 21.45
CA VAL A 737 58.66 5.48 21.45
C VAL A 737 57.64 4.93 20.46
N ASN A 738 58.06 4.82 19.19
CA ASN A 738 57.31 4.11 18.18
C ASN A 738 57.37 2.63 18.57
N PHE A 739 56.32 2.15 19.24
CA PHE A 739 56.12 0.73 19.47
C PHE A 739 55.91 0.07 18.10
N ASP A 740 56.76 -0.90 17.77
CA ASP A 740 56.45 -1.81 16.66
C ASP A 740 55.25 -2.68 17.08
N LEU A 741 54.39 -3.05 16.13
CA LEU A 741 53.29 -3.98 16.41
C LEU A 741 53.82 -5.33 16.92
N SER A 742 53.15 -5.94 17.90
CA SER A 742 53.51 -7.28 18.38
C SER A 742 53.69 -8.27 17.21
N PRO A 743 54.77 -9.07 17.20
CA PRO A 743 55.18 -9.83 16.00
C PRO A 743 54.12 -10.81 15.49
N ASP A 744 53.31 -11.37 16.40
CA ASP A 744 52.23 -12.31 16.09
C ASP A 744 50.98 -11.64 15.51
N LEU A 745 50.86 -10.30 15.61
CA LEU A 745 49.73 -9.54 15.08
C LEU A 745 49.93 -9.03 13.64
N ASN A 746 51.16 -9.01 13.11
CA ASN A 746 51.42 -8.48 11.76
C ASN A 746 50.58 -9.14 10.67
N ASP A 747 50.53 -10.48 10.69
CA ASP A 747 49.71 -11.27 9.77
C ASP A 747 48.20 -11.01 10.00
N SER A 748 47.78 -10.81 11.26
CA SER A 748 46.38 -10.58 11.66
C SER A 748 45.85 -9.19 11.27
N ILE A 749 46.62 -8.13 11.53
CA ILE A 749 46.31 -6.77 11.09
C ILE A 749 46.31 -6.68 9.58
N HIS A 750 47.27 -7.31 8.89
CA HIS A 750 47.28 -7.32 7.42
C HIS A 750 46.03 -8.00 6.84
N ALA A 751 45.65 -9.17 7.36
CA ALA A 751 44.43 -9.85 6.93
C ALA A 751 43.16 -9.01 7.20
N MET A 752 43.06 -8.40 8.38
CA MET A 752 41.92 -7.51 8.72
C MET A 752 41.88 -6.26 7.82
N LEU A 753 43.02 -5.62 7.59
CA LEU A 753 43.16 -4.45 6.72
C LEU A 753 42.68 -4.75 5.28
N VAL A 754 42.95 -5.95 4.76
CA VAL A 754 42.48 -6.39 3.44
C VAL A 754 40.95 -6.50 3.40
N VAL A 755 40.34 -7.11 4.42
CA VAL A 755 38.87 -7.29 4.52
C VAL A 755 38.16 -5.96 4.73
N VAL A 756 38.63 -5.12 5.66
CA VAL A 756 38.06 -3.78 5.91
C VAL A 756 38.19 -2.89 4.67
N LYS A 757 39.32 -2.93 3.96
CA LYS A 757 39.47 -2.23 2.67
C LYS A 757 38.51 -2.72 1.61
N ALA A 758 38.21 -4.02 1.55
CA ALA A 758 37.23 -4.57 0.61
C ALA A 758 35.81 -4.01 0.89
N CYS A 759 35.35 -4.04 2.15
CA CYS A 759 34.08 -3.43 2.55
C CYS A 759 34.03 -1.93 2.22
N ASN A 760 35.09 -1.18 2.56
CA ASN A 760 35.16 0.27 2.31
C ASN A 760 35.18 0.59 0.80
N GLN A 761 35.88 -0.19 -0.02
CA GLN A 761 35.88 -0.03 -1.49
C GLN A 761 34.49 -0.23 -2.09
N LEU A 762 33.73 -1.23 -1.65
CA LEU A 762 32.37 -1.46 -2.14
C LEU A 762 31.43 -0.33 -1.68
N THR A 763 31.53 0.10 -0.42
CA THR A 763 30.80 1.27 0.08
C THR A 763 31.10 2.55 -0.71
N LEU A 764 32.37 2.82 -1.05
CA LEU A 764 32.74 3.97 -1.87
C LEU A 764 32.21 3.85 -3.31
N LYS A 765 32.33 2.69 -3.97
CA LYS A 765 31.77 2.44 -5.31
C LYS A 765 30.26 2.70 -5.34
N LEU A 766 29.52 2.19 -4.37
CA LEU A 766 28.07 2.39 -4.24
C LEU A 766 27.72 3.87 -4.00
N LYS A 767 28.45 4.58 -3.12
CA LYS A 767 28.29 6.04 -2.93
C LYS A 767 28.49 6.84 -4.22
N THR A 768 29.37 6.41 -5.14
CA THR A 768 29.59 7.10 -6.43
C THR A 768 28.52 6.83 -7.49
N ILE A 769 27.72 5.77 -7.34
CA ILE A 769 26.75 5.34 -8.37
C ILE A 769 25.36 5.93 -8.14
N ILE A 770 25.00 6.22 -6.88
CA ILE A 770 23.69 6.76 -6.52
C ILE A 770 23.77 8.30 -6.53
N PRO A 771 23.04 9.01 -7.39
CA PRO A 771 23.11 10.47 -7.44
C PRO A 771 22.61 11.11 -6.14
N SER A 772 23.42 12.02 -5.58
CA SER A 772 23.19 12.66 -4.27
C SER A 772 21.86 13.44 -4.17
N TYR A 773 21.23 13.80 -5.29
CA TYR A 773 19.96 14.52 -5.30
C TYR A 773 18.71 13.66 -5.01
N GLN A 774 18.81 12.32 -5.05
CA GLN A 774 17.68 11.42 -4.73
C GLN A 774 17.64 10.96 -3.26
N LEU A 775 18.69 11.24 -2.49
CA LEU A 775 18.90 10.71 -1.13
C LEU A 775 18.31 11.58 0.00
N SER A 776 17.67 12.70 -0.32
CA SER A 776 17.44 13.80 0.62
C SER A 776 16.25 13.66 1.58
N ARG A 777 15.56 12.50 1.66
CA ARG A 777 14.34 12.42 2.50
C ARG A 777 13.95 11.09 3.17
N ASN A 778 14.57 9.95 2.86
CA ASN A 778 14.27 8.66 3.49
C ASN A 778 15.57 7.86 3.72
N GLU A 779 15.49 6.67 4.33
CA GLU A 779 16.64 5.82 4.71
C GLU A 779 17.22 4.83 3.66
N PRO A 780 16.84 4.78 2.35
CA PRO A 780 17.19 3.64 1.49
C PRO A 780 18.69 3.54 1.15
N SER A 781 19.50 4.54 1.54
CA SER A 781 20.96 4.41 1.54
C SER A 781 21.42 3.21 2.37
N ASN A 782 20.93 3.06 3.61
CA ASN A 782 21.40 2.03 4.54
C ASN A 782 21.18 0.60 4.00
N ALA A 783 20.13 0.38 3.21
CA ALA A 783 19.80 -0.90 2.60
C ALA A 783 20.89 -1.42 1.64
N LEU A 784 21.50 -0.51 0.88
CA LEU A 784 22.40 -0.83 -0.22
C LEU A 784 23.84 -1.09 0.25
N TYR A 785 24.19 -0.69 1.47
CA TYR A 785 25.50 -0.95 2.11
C TYR A 785 25.45 -2.05 3.18
N TYR A 786 24.27 -2.67 3.38
CA TYR A 786 23.98 -3.49 4.55
C TYR A 786 25.03 -4.59 4.78
N GLY A 787 25.39 -5.38 3.75
CA GLY A 787 26.37 -6.47 3.91
C GLY A 787 27.77 -5.98 4.28
N CYS A 788 28.27 -4.93 3.63
CA CYS A 788 29.57 -4.33 3.98
C CYS A 788 29.61 -3.84 5.42
N ARG A 789 28.57 -3.11 5.83
CA ARG A 789 28.46 -2.51 7.16
C ARG A 789 28.30 -3.57 8.24
N SER A 790 27.39 -4.51 8.07
CA SER A 790 27.17 -5.60 9.03
C SER A 790 28.41 -6.49 9.19
N ILE A 791 29.14 -6.81 8.10
CA ILE A 791 30.42 -7.52 8.20
C ILE A 791 31.46 -6.68 8.97
N HIS A 792 31.60 -5.40 8.63
CA HIS A 792 32.55 -4.50 9.30
C HIS A 792 32.27 -4.39 10.80
N ASP A 793 31.02 -4.16 11.16
CA ASP A 793 30.59 -3.94 12.54
C ASP A 793 30.67 -5.26 13.35
N ALA A 794 30.31 -6.40 12.76
CA ALA A 794 30.47 -7.71 13.39
C ALA A 794 31.95 -8.10 13.61
N LEU A 795 32.84 -7.81 12.66
CA LEU A 795 34.29 -8.00 12.83
C LEU A 795 34.86 -7.11 13.93
N LYS A 796 34.41 -5.84 14.00
CA LYS A 796 34.79 -4.90 15.07
C LYS A 796 34.38 -5.41 16.44
N VAL A 797 33.13 -5.87 16.58
CA VAL A 797 32.59 -6.49 17.80
C VAL A 797 33.39 -7.75 18.17
N ALA A 798 33.61 -8.67 17.23
CA ALA A 798 34.27 -9.94 17.50
C ALA A 798 35.74 -9.79 17.92
N ILE A 799 36.50 -8.89 17.27
CA ILE A 799 37.89 -8.62 17.65
C ILE A 799 37.98 -7.77 18.91
N GLY A 800 37.07 -6.81 19.08
CA GLY A 800 36.93 -6.06 20.32
C GLY A 800 36.75 -6.99 21.51
N GLN A 801 35.85 -7.99 21.39
CA GLN A 801 35.64 -8.99 22.42
C GLN A 801 36.92 -9.80 22.73
N LYS A 802 37.71 -10.21 21.72
CA LYS A 802 38.97 -10.95 21.98
C LYS A 802 40.03 -10.12 22.70
N PHE A 803 40.09 -8.81 22.45
CA PHE A 803 40.95 -7.92 23.24
C PHE A 803 40.37 -7.66 24.63
N LEU A 804 39.05 -7.54 24.76
CA LEU A 804 38.36 -7.35 26.02
C LEU A 804 38.48 -8.57 26.94
N ASP A 805 38.40 -9.79 26.39
CA ASP A 805 38.67 -11.05 27.09
C ASP A 805 40.08 -11.07 27.72
N ILE A 806 41.10 -10.57 27.00
CA ILE A 806 42.47 -10.39 27.53
C ILE A 806 42.49 -9.28 28.59
N ALA A 807 41.85 -8.15 28.32
CA ALA A 807 41.94 -6.98 29.18
C ALA A 807 41.26 -7.20 30.54
N ILE A 808 40.07 -7.83 30.56
CA ILE A 808 39.31 -8.17 31.77
C ILE A 808 39.88 -9.42 32.46
N ASP A 809 40.36 -10.40 31.69
CA ASP A 809 40.79 -11.70 32.21
C ASP A 809 39.74 -12.38 33.12
N PRO A 810 38.59 -12.81 32.57
CA PRO A 810 37.52 -13.40 33.37
C PRO A 810 37.90 -14.74 34.05
N GLN A 811 39.07 -15.30 33.72
CA GLN A 811 39.60 -16.53 34.32
C GLN A 811 40.67 -16.27 35.40
N GLY A 812 41.12 -15.02 35.59
CA GLY A 812 42.19 -14.69 36.55
C GLY A 812 43.55 -15.29 36.21
N MET A 813 43.81 -15.54 34.92
CA MET A 813 45.02 -16.20 34.41
C MET A 813 46.19 -15.23 34.16
N ILE A 814 45.94 -13.92 34.15
CA ILE A 814 46.91 -12.87 33.92
C ILE A 814 47.44 -12.37 35.28
N PRO A 815 48.75 -12.53 35.56
CA PRO A 815 49.36 -12.00 36.77
C PRO A 815 49.48 -10.46 36.70
N GLU A 816 50.16 -9.86 37.69
CA GLU A 816 50.32 -8.40 37.82
C GLU A 816 50.68 -7.69 36.50
N VAL A 817 49.87 -6.71 36.10
CA VAL A 817 49.97 -6.03 34.80
C VAL A 817 50.97 -4.88 34.89
N ARG A 818 52.13 -5.03 34.24
CA ARG A 818 53.23 -4.05 34.18
C ARG A 818 52.99 -2.97 33.12
N ILE A 819 53.49 -1.76 33.36
CA ILE A 819 53.31 -0.59 32.47
C ILE A 819 53.84 -0.82 31.04
N GLY A 820 55.01 -1.43 30.87
CA GLY A 820 55.58 -1.68 29.55
C GLY A 820 54.72 -2.63 28.70
N GLY A 821 54.23 -3.71 29.31
CA GLY A 821 53.31 -4.65 28.67
C GLY A 821 51.97 -4.02 28.32
N ALA A 822 51.41 -3.23 29.23
CA ALA A 822 50.14 -2.52 29.00
C ALA A 822 50.24 -1.46 27.90
N MET A 823 51.35 -0.73 27.78
CA MET A 823 51.58 0.23 26.70
C MET A 823 51.68 -0.46 25.33
N GLN A 824 52.35 -1.62 25.25
CA GLN A 824 52.36 -2.43 24.02
C GLN A 824 50.96 -2.96 23.70
N PHE A 825 50.23 -3.49 24.69
CA PHE A 825 48.87 -3.97 24.51
C PHE A 825 47.91 -2.86 24.04
N GLN A 826 48.02 -1.65 24.61
CA GLN A 826 47.28 -0.48 24.14
C GLN A 826 47.64 -0.11 22.70
N HIS A 827 48.92 -0.09 22.35
CA HIS A 827 49.35 0.16 20.97
C HIS A 827 48.76 -0.87 20.00
N ASP A 828 48.82 -2.15 20.36
CA ASP A 828 48.30 -3.26 19.56
C ASP A 828 46.76 -3.20 19.40
N VAL A 829 46.01 -2.83 20.45
CA VAL A 829 44.55 -2.60 20.39
C VAL A 829 44.21 -1.38 19.52
N MET A 830 44.89 -0.25 19.74
CA MET A 830 44.70 0.97 18.96
C MET A 830 44.97 0.76 17.46
N ALA A 831 45.94 -0.09 17.12
CA ALA A 831 46.25 -0.42 15.73
C ALA A 831 45.08 -1.15 15.02
N PHE A 832 44.25 -1.92 15.74
CA PHE A 832 43.00 -2.46 15.21
C PHE A 832 41.87 -1.41 15.21
N ASP A 833 41.70 -0.59 16.26
CA ASP A 833 40.71 0.50 16.32
C ASP A 833 40.80 1.42 15.10
N CYS A 834 42.02 1.84 14.75
CA CYS A 834 42.28 2.68 13.56
C CYS A 834 41.72 2.08 12.26
N LEU A 835 41.80 0.76 12.06
CA LEU A 835 41.27 0.11 10.85
C LEU A 835 39.77 0.38 10.66
N PHE A 836 39.00 0.34 11.75
CA PHE A 836 37.55 0.53 11.74
C PHE A 836 37.11 2.00 11.73
N ARG A 837 38.05 2.94 11.89
CA ARG A 837 37.77 4.40 11.92
C ARG A 837 38.05 5.07 10.59
N ASP A 838 39.04 4.61 9.85
CA ASP A 838 39.45 5.17 8.55
C ASP A 838 38.41 4.96 7.42
N GLY A 839 37.33 4.21 7.65
CA GLY A 839 36.30 3.91 6.64
C GLY A 839 35.16 4.94 6.49
N GLY A 840 35.03 5.89 7.44
CA GLY A 840 33.84 6.72 7.56
C GLY A 840 33.76 7.89 6.57
N ASP A 841 34.75 8.78 6.63
CA ASP A 841 34.59 10.16 6.18
C ASP A 841 35.86 10.73 5.52
N GLY A 842 36.36 10.02 4.49
CA GLY A 842 37.45 10.49 3.61
C GLY A 842 37.06 11.65 2.69
N GLY A 843 36.27 12.60 3.21
CA GLY A 843 35.84 13.81 2.52
C GLY A 843 37.01 14.74 2.27
N ASP A 844 37.55 14.66 1.05
CA ASP A 844 38.37 15.63 0.34
C ASP A 844 39.36 16.45 1.20
N GLY A 845 40.63 16.03 1.21
CA GLY A 845 41.76 16.77 1.79
C GLY A 845 42.13 18.04 1.00
N GLY A 846 41.12 18.77 0.52
CA GLY A 846 41.19 20.00 -0.25
C GLY A 846 41.25 21.24 0.63
N ASP A 847 42.47 21.56 1.08
CA ASP A 847 42.94 22.92 1.39
C ASP A 847 42.24 23.72 2.52
N GLY A 848 42.83 23.64 3.73
CA GLY A 848 43.11 24.83 4.54
C GLY A 848 41.95 25.62 5.20
N GLY A 849 40.72 25.11 5.23
CA GLY A 849 39.58 25.77 5.89
C GLY A 849 39.62 25.70 7.42
N ASP A 850 39.88 26.83 8.08
CA ASP A 850 39.96 26.96 9.54
C ASP A 850 38.59 26.83 10.26
N GLY A 851 38.57 26.12 11.39
CA GLY A 851 37.64 26.37 12.50
C GLY A 851 36.13 26.19 12.28
N GLY A 852 35.68 25.00 11.87
CA GLY A 852 34.24 24.68 11.76
C GLY A 852 33.87 23.31 12.32
N ALA A 853 33.79 23.17 13.65
CA ALA A 853 33.28 21.96 14.29
C ALA A 853 31.76 21.85 14.11
N VAL A 854 31.32 21.35 12.95
CA VAL A 854 29.96 20.85 12.75
C VAL A 854 29.88 19.49 13.42
N GLU A 855 29.68 19.50 14.74
CA GLU A 855 29.14 18.33 15.42
C GLU A 855 27.81 17.99 14.73
N ASN A 856 27.78 16.86 14.02
CA ASN A 856 26.53 16.31 13.53
C ASN A 856 25.69 16.01 14.78
N ILE A 857 24.69 16.85 15.05
CA ILE A 857 23.73 16.66 16.12
C ILE A 857 22.86 15.44 15.75
N VAL A 858 23.40 14.26 16.04
CA VAL A 858 22.63 13.03 16.17
C VAL A 858 21.63 13.29 17.30
N PRO A 859 20.32 13.09 17.10
CA PRO A 859 19.33 13.38 18.13
C PRO A 859 19.66 12.60 19.41
N GLU A 860 19.72 13.31 20.54
CA GLU A 860 20.25 12.84 21.84
C GLU A 860 19.49 11.64 22.46
N SER A 861 18.45 11.13 21.81
CA SER A 861 17.56 10.09 22.37
C SER A 861 18.11 8.67 22.32
N ASN A 862 19.17 8.40 21.54
CA ASN A 862 19.76 7.06 21.40
C ASN A 862 21.24 7.08 21.84
N ILE A 863 21.47 7.00 23.15
CA ILE A 863 22.79 6.66 23.70
C ILE A 863 23.08 5.21 23.30
N VAL A 864 23.83 5.03 22.21
CA VAL A 864 24.24 3.70 21.74
C VAL A 864 25.27 3.15 22.73
N GLU A 865 24.96 2.00 23.34
CA GLU A 865 25.89 1.34 24.26
C GLU A 865 27.25 1.09 23.57
N PRO A 866 28.37 1.40 24.23
CA PRO A 866 29.69 1.34 23.61
C PRO A 866 30.09 -0.11 23.32
N GLY A 867 30.44 -0.38 22.07
CA GLY A 867 30.77 -1.73 21.60
C GLY A 867 32.03 -2.34 22.23
N PRO A 868 32.24 -3.67 22.10
CA PRO A 868 33.39 -4.34 22.70
C PRO A 868 34.76 -3.80 22.26
N MET A 869 34.87 -3.15 21.10
CA MET A 869 36.13 -2.51 20.66
C MET A 869 36.39 -1.22 21.43
N GLU A 870 35.38 -0.35 21.56
CA GLU A 870 35.41 0.87 22.36
C GLU A 870 35.71 0.56 23.83
N ARG A 871 35.20 -0.57 24.32
CA ARG A 871 35.51 -1.12 25.65
C ARG A 871 36.95 -1.61 25.73
N ALA A 872 37.42 -2.41 24.77
CA ALA A 872 38.82 -2.86 24.72
C ALA A 872 39.82 -1.68 24.64
N VAL A 873 39.50 -0.63 23.87
CA VAL A 873 40.29 0.61 23.78
C VAL A 873 40.37 1.29 25.15
N SER A 874 39.23 1.52 25.84
CA SER A 874 39.23 2.11 27.18
C SER A 874 39.91 1.23 28.23
N ALA A 875 39.72 -0.09 28.16
CA ALA A 875 40.39 -1.05 29.03
C ALA A 875 41.91 -0.97 28.86
N SER A 876 42.40 -0.97 27.62
CA SER A 876 43.82 -0.88 27.33
C SER A 876 44.44 0.47 27.76
N ARG A 877 43.68 1.56 27.67
CA ARG A 877 44.06 2.90 28.21
C ARG A 877 44.09 2.92 29.73
N LEU A 878 43.11 2.29 30.40
CA LEU A 878 43.09 2.18 31.86
C LEU A 878 44.27 1.31 32.34
N MET A 879 44.57 0.23 31.64
CA MET A 879 45.75 -0.61 31.86
C MET A 879 47.05 0.15 31.61
N SER A 880 47.11 1.15 30.74
CA SER A 880 48.35 1.87 30.40
C SER A 880 48.61 3.14 31.23
N LEU A 881 47.69 3.55 32.11
CA LEU A 881 47.90 4.68 33.03
C LEU A 881 49.12 4.47 33.94
N ASP A 882 49.84 5.55 34.23
CA ASP A 882 50.98 5.53 35.15
C ASP A 882 50.57 5.11 36.58
N SER A 883 51.48 4.49 37.33
CA SER A 883 51.20 4.03 38.70
C SER A 883 50.72 5.15 39.65
N SER A 884 51.07 6.41 39.38
CA SER A 884 50.56 7.57 40.10
C SER A 884 49.08 7.85 39.79
N GLN A 885 48.66 7.70 38.53
CA GLN A 885 47.29 7.86 38.08
C GLN A 885 46.41 6.70 38.56
N ILE A 886 46.89 5.46 38.46
CA ILE A 886 46.23 4.28 39.02
C ILE A 886 46.01 4.46 40.53
N ARG A 887 47.05 4.90 41.28
CA ARG A 887 46.92 5.16 42.72
C ARG A 887 45.93 6.28 43.03
N ALA A 888 45.86 7.32 42.20
CA ALA A 888 44.89 8.41 42.37
C ALA A 888 43.44 7.92 42.14
N ILE A 889 43.20 7.12 41.10
CA ILE A 889 41.87 6.52 40.82
C ILE A 889 41.47 5.54 41.93
N ARG A 890 42.38 4.64 42.34
CA ARG A 890 42.14 3.72 43.48
C ARG A 890 41.88 4.48 44.78
N GLY A 891 42.58 5.60 45.01
CA GLY A 891 42.36 6.47 46.17
C GLY A 891 40.99 7.16 46.16
N ALA A 892 40.53 7.64 45.01
CA ALA A 892 39.19 8.20 44.84
C ALA A 892 38.10 7.14 45.07
N LEU A 893 38.24 5.96 44.47
CA LEU A 893 37.30 4.85 44.64
C LEU A 893 37.23 4.36 46.09
N ARG A 894 38.36 4.26 46.81
CA ARG A 894 38.36 3.97 48.25
C ARG A 894 37.69 5.08 49.06
N ALA A 895 37.81 6.34 48.66
CA ALA A 895 37.14 7.45 49.34
C ALA A 895 35.61 7.42 49.17
N LEU A 896 35.12 6.89 48.04
CA LEU A 896 33.68 6.62 47.82
C LEU A 896 33.21 5.39 48.59
N ALA A 897 33.94 4.27 48.51
CA ALA A 897 33.56 2.99 49.13
C ALA A 897 33.73 2.93 50.66
N LEU A 898 34.40 3.92 51.28
CA LEU A 898 34.49 4.00 52.73
C LEU A 898 33.08 4.14 53.33
N PRO A 899 32.59 3.15 54.11
CA PRO A 899 31.24 3.21 54.63
C PRO A 899 31.09 4.47 55.48
N SER A 900 30.12 5.32 55.11
CA SER A 900 29.76 6.52 55.84
C SER A 900 29.14 6.13 57.18
N SER A 901 30.01 5.75 58.12
CA SER A 901 29.70 5.31 59.47
C SER A 901 29.25 6.50 60.32
N ALA A 902 28.11 7.06 59.94
CA ALA A 902 27.33 8.06 60.68
C ALA A 902 26.65 7.43 61.90
N ALA A 903 27.41 6.69 62.71
CA ALA A 903 26.96 5.97 63.90
C ALA A 903 28.05 5.89 64.99
N GLY A 904 28.83 6.95 65.23
CA GLY A 904 29.67 6.99 66.44
C GLY A 904 30.91 7.88 66.43
N SER A 905 30.71 9.19 66.53
CA SER A 905 31.53 10.12 67.34
C SER A 905 32.88 9.63 67.91
N SER A 906 34.00 10.12 67.35
CA SER A 906 35.02 10.77 68.19
C SER A 906 35.91 11.76 67.41
N ILE A 907 35.48 13.02 67.36
CA ILE A 907 36.44 14.14 67.34
C ILE A 907 37.07 14.20 68.74
N GLY A 908 37.95 13.24 69.01
CA GLY A 908 38.64 13.05 70.28
C GLY A 908 39.98 13.77 70.26
N ARG A 909 40.01 15.05 70.66
CA ARG A 909 41.27 15.74 71.02
C ARG A 909 42.01 14.91 72.08
N GLY A 910 43.14 14.29 71.69
CA GLY A 910 43.74 13.23 72.53
C GLY A 910 45.22 12.92 72.30
N MET A 911 46.04 13.95 72.06
CA MET A 911 47.44 14.06 72.50
C MET A 911 48.15 12.75 72.96
N GLY A 912 48.95 12.14 72.08
CA GLY A 912 49.78 10.98 72.41
C GLY A 912 50.89 10.74 71.38
N CYS A 913 52.14 11.03 71.74
CA CYS A 913 53.29 10.86 70.84
C CYS A 913 53.63 9.39 70.58
N GLY A 914 54.12 9.12 69.36
CA GLY A 914 55.18 8.13 69.16
C GLY A 914 54.75 6.75 68.66
N LEU A 915 54.61 6.64 67.34
CA LEU A 915 55.59 5.91 66.50
C LEU A 915 55.28 6.22 65.03
N ALA A 916 56.31 6.47 64.24
CA ALA A 916 56.20 6.62 62.79
C ALA A 916 56.22 5.23 62.15
N ASP A 917 55.20 4.42 62.47
CA ASP A 917 54.88 3.27 61.65
C ASP A 917 54.31 3.84 60.35
N GLU A 918 54.97 3.57 59.22
CA GLU A 918 54.36 3.80 57.93
C GLU A 918 53.07 2.97 57.91
N VAL A 919 51.92 3.64 57.96
CA VAL A 919 50.65 3.01 57.62
C VAL A 919 50.79 2.61 56.17
N ALA A 920 51.29 1.38 55.95
CA ALA A 920 51.28 0.70 54.69
C ALA A 920 49.81 0.70 54.26
N VAL A 921 49.46 1.65 53.39
CA VAL A 921 48.10 1.91 52.93
C VAL A 921 47.57 0.57 52.47
N SER A 922 46.70 -0.03 53.29
CA SER A 922 46.50 -1.47 53.21
C SER A 922 46.02 -1.79 51.82
N ASP A 923 46.75 -2.71 51.20
CA ASP A 923 46.82 -2.75 49.75
C ASP A 923 45.70 -3.63 49.19
N GLU A 924 44.53 -3.39 49.76
CA GLU A 924 43.31 -4.15 49.64
C GLU A 924 42.75 -3.97 48.23
N ARG A 925 42.31 -5.09 47.65
CA ARG A 925 41.57 -5.10 46.40
C ARG A 925 40.28 -4.32 46.61
N LEU A 926 39.92 -3.49 45.62
CA LEU A 926 38.62 -2.84 45.59
C LEU A 926 37.56 -3.93 45.45
N ASN A 927 36.62 -4.03 46.39
CA ASN A 927 35.52 -4.98 46.28
C ASN A 927 34.37 -4.33 45.51
N ILE A 928 33.77 -5.06 44.57
CA ILE A 928 32.61 -4.56 43.81
C ILE A 928 31.33 -4.56 44.65
N ASP A 929 31.22 -5.47 45.63
CA ASP A 929 30.06 -5.54 46.54
C ASP A 929 29.86 -4.24 47.33
N ASP A 930 30.94 -3.53 47.65
CA ASP A 930 30.90 -2.25 48.36
C ASP A 930 30.10 -1.21 47.56
N PHE A 931 30.26 -1.21 46.23
CA PHE A 931 29.51 -0.34 45.30
C PHE A 931 28.11 -0.88 44.99
N TYR A 932 27.92 -2.19 44.88
CA TYR A 932 26.57 -2.78 44.75
C TYR A 932 25.70 -2.58 46.00
N SER A 933 26.30 -2.29 47.16
CA SER A 933 25.58 -2.03 48.40
C SER A 933 24.93 -0.64 48.48
N ASP A 934 25.34 0.32 47.65
CA ASP A 934 24.76 1.67 47.56
C ASP A 934 24.75 2.17 46.11
N GLU A 935 23.54 2.23 45.53
CA GLU A 935 23.27 2.72 44.16
C GLU A 935 23.88 4.11 43.89
N ARG A 936 23.99 4.97 44.90
CA ARG A 936 24.61 6.30 44.74
C ARG A 936 26.12 6.23 44.57
N LEU A 937 26.78 5.29 45.24
CA LEU A 937 28.21 5.06 45.09
C LEU A 937 28.52 4.41 43.75
N MET A 938 27.63 3.56 43.24
CA MET A 938 27.67 3.05 41.86
C MET A 938 27.58 4.21 40.86
N ASP A 939 26.55 5.05 40.95
CA ASP A 939 26.34 6.20 40.05
C ASP A 939 27.50 7.21 40.09
N GLU A 940 28.03 7.53 41.27
CA GLU A 940 29.16 8.45 41.42
C GLU A 940 30.46 7.84 40.89
N ALA A 941 30.69 6.53 41.09
CA ALA A 941 31.83 5.84 40.51
C ALA A 941 31.75 5.75 38.98
N VAL A 942 30.58 5.45 38.41
CA VAL A 942 30.33 5.47 36.96
C VAL A 942 30.57 6.87 36.40
N SER A 943 29.95 7.89 36.99
CA SER A 943 30.15 9.31 36.62
C SER A 943 31.62 9.72 36.67
N MET A 944 32.39 9.22 37.66
CA MET A 944 33.83 9.46 37.75
C MET A 944 34.59 8.81 36.60
N PHE A 945 34.25 7.59 36.18
CA PHE A 945 34.87 6.94 35.02
C PHE A 945 34.48 7.61 33.70
N GLU A 946 33.23 8.01 33.52
CA GLU A 946 32.77 8.84 32.39
C GLU A 946 33.59 10.14 32.28
N ALA A 947 33.72 10.89 33.39
CA ALA A 947 34.52 12.12 33.47
C ALA A 947 36.04 11.90 33.23
N LYS A 948 36.50 10.66 33.17
CA LYS A 948 37.88 10.27 32.81
C LYS A 948 38.01 9.65 31.42
N ASN A 949 36.94 9.66 30.61
CA ASN A 949 36.83 9.01 29.30
C ASN A 949 36.97 7.48 29.35
N PHE A 950 36.54 6.87 30.46
CA PHE A 950 36.44 5.41 30.65
C PHE A 950 34.99 4.92 30.73
N GLY A 951 34.00 5.80 30.49
CA GLY A 951 32.57 5.49 30.54
C GLY A 951 32.08 4.39 29.59
N SER A 952 32.94 3.83 28.74
CA SER A 952 32.60 2.59 28.02
C SER A 952 32.74 1.32 28.86
N LEU A 953 33.58 1.31 29.89
CA LEU A 953 33.74 0.16 30.78
C LEU A 953 32.61 0.11 31.81
N SER A 954 32.16 -1.10 32.15
CA SER A 954 31.39 -1.25 33.38
C SER A 954 32.30 -1.05 34.60
N LEU A 955 31.72 -0.71 35.76
CA LEU A 955 32.50 -0.52 36.98
C LEU A 955 33.29 -1.78 37.34
N ASP A 956 32.67 -2.96 37.23
CA ASP A 956 33.30 -4.26 37.52
C ASP A 956 34.54 -4.52 36.63
N GLU A 957 34.45 -4.23 35.33
CA GLU A 957 35.59 -4.34 34.41
C GLU A 957 36.73 -3.40 34.79
N ALA A 958 36.40 -2.15 35.12
CA ALA A 958 37.37 -1.16 35.56
C ALA A 958 38.02 -1.57 36.90
N LEU A 959 37.27 -2.10 37.86
CA LEU A 959 37.80 -2.63 39.12
C LEU A 959 38.68 -3.87 38.91
N SER A 960 38.29 -4.80 38.05
CA SER A 960 39.10 -5.97 37.66
C SER A 960 40.47 -5.54 37.13
N ILE A 961 40.49 -4.55 36.23
CA ILE A 961 41.73 -3.99 35.66
C ILE A 961 42.56 -3.30 36.74
N LEU A 962 41.94 -2.43 37.54
CA LEU A 962 42.62 -1.69 38.63
C LEU A 962 43.17 -2.59 39.72
N ASN A 963 42.57 -3.77 39.96
CA ASN A 963 43.03 -4.75 40.94
C ASN A 963 44.16 -5.66 40.41
N ARG A 964 44.40 -5.70 39.09
CA ARG A 964 45.56 -6.37 38.46
C ARG A 964 46.72 -5.41 38.13
N ARG A 965 46.48 -4.10 38.07
CA ARG A 965 47.48 -3.01 37.95
C ARG A 965 48.15 -2.61 39.28
N TYR A 966 48.21 -3.57 40.20
CA TYR A 966 48.66 -3.44 41.59
C TYR A 966 50.18 -3.19 41.69
#